data_AF-A0A1V4UYL9-F1
#
_entry.id   AF-A0A1V4UYL9-F1
#
_cell.length_a   1.000
_cell.length_b   1.000
_cell.length_c   1.000
_cell.angle_alpha   90.00
_cell.angle_beta   90.00
_cell.angle_gamma   90.00
#
_symmetry.space_group_name_H-M   'P 1'
#
loop_
_entity.id
_entity.type
_entity.pdbx_description
1 polymer ?
#
loop_
_entity_poly.entity_id
_entity_poly.type
_entity_poly.pdbx_seq_one_letter_code
_entity_poly.pdbx_strand_id
1 'polypeptide(L)'
;MSDKKRTVKRKSPRKTRPERAAPAEDLGRLGDTDERTILPKRLLIGDFVLDAVSYNDLSRERTARLPSGLSGTAWLRLGCIRGNMRILDIRDCSLATRTVLIRNRREIVLAVAHPQTQVSLQEALKYRPDAAIGQSLDIPAEILPAPAKEEGVLVAFEYSRAEPAGRSRDTVGIVEGKAWYPDLSKKDEPLKVQYEGFTLIIKALLVTPEGGRATIDLQLPDCLSDRDTCGPAMLALGEVDFSPTCEFSSQSTEGTFGPWIMPVSGLVVSGKGFVAQFPAPSGTPSLVNPFRGLMLAAGEATGKDLIPAESNTGYLAGLYTFSSATVTSQGFCGSLTLASPVSFDAANPRGYSITANAAKIKISQCRISSGSIDDGVVELPAKAVCRGSGSGRVKARYSSLNIDSEMDLSGEVHFDKSSICWGQLSDPARQIAAWGATLTDIGYLYLPNGPRSSYCPDQGSGFKAISISYPIIPKLKAAGIAGITVLDLSDVQVHSMDRKGGRNNPISFPYIDGWIRIGSSGIDGQILAIERLGEDYNLGNPSRRGYLAQVPFTSSLGPLEKGMMLGCFISSAVCDCDLRGRLELPEPCGFPLRFTNMMATSTADLIGGDIRLENPTTTYDYWKVELVPMGTSDLGVLSIRTGRIILTAAGIWEKLHFAEPFRVTWEEIFPTGNIGEIFFSFNSFGQMFDKMPFSAHHLKLSEYRAGATDGYLFAAGTVHFDFFGPVYANIRDARNDAQPNTPHFGRLVTVPEAGENGWEPTNLSIRGEWNASRATFVYPDKDMDYNQAAQHGFIGSGTASLSFINSPHLESRVEIHSDAIDIRISTKMTHEVDVGLYARLGGISELCGCARIEGALLKQISLHGWLERCVATGTGILAPKAGAVVETLISVTPTSCTYAASGVMTISIGGADVDASGSAFLYIDHATKTAEGQFDGRIDCNSAMVALQGRGQVTWYISPTVLAFQGSIMVAVNCWTGGIEMEGGIFLGYNVPKSQAWVLQKASPHYGISDYLLPDTLTGIYGYGRIAFGVNFYVFGGGVEIFVGLGGFMDTPAGYSSDIDTTGYLLPYFLGRGGFYLHGEILGGLVSADGWATLQLIEPSLNFEGSLGLRGCVLWVLCASVSVTAGISSRGEFYLE
;
A
#
# COMPACT_ATOMS: atom_id res chain seq x y z
N MET A 1 -58.45 29.20 35.10
CA MET A 1 -57.51 30.14 35.75
C MET A 1 -57.06 31.15 34.71
N SER A 2 -57.57 32.38 34.85
CA SER A 2 -56.75 33.56 35.12
C SER A 2 -56.00 34.02 33.85
N ASP A 3 -56.66 34.62 32.85
CA ASP A 3 -57.47 35.84 32.89
C ASP A 3 -56.59 37.10 33.10
N LYS A 4 -56.71 38.00 32.10
CA LYS A 4 -56.99 39.44 32.24
C LYS A 4 -55.93 40.50 31.89
N LYS A 5 -56.47 41.39 31.02
CA LYS A 5 -56.48 42.87 31.04
C LYS A 5 -55.34 43.55 30.26
N ARG A 6 -55.57 44.65 29.54
CA ARG A 6 -56.70 45.62 29.55
C ARG A 6 -56.65 46.40 28.22
N THR A 7 -57.70 46.47 27.38
CA THR A 7 -58.93 47.28 27.40
C THR A 7 -58.81 48.77 26.95
N VAL A 8 -59.82 49.13 26.12
CA VAL A 8 -60.58 50.40 25.94
C VAL A 8 -59.90 51.58 25.21
N LYS A 9 -60.60 52.39 24.38
CA LYS A 9 -61.99 52.87 24.53
C LYS A 9 -62.55 53.57 23.27
N ARG A 10 -63.81 53.20 22.93
CA ARG A 10 -64.97 54.08 22.57
C ARG A 10 -64.95 54.79 21.20
N LYS A 11 -66.10 55.04 20.53
CA LYS A 11 -67.50 55.15 20.98
C LYS A 11 -68.44 54.96 19.76
N SER A 12 -69.55 54.27 19.97
CA SER A 12 -70.77 54.28 19.13
C SER A 12 -71.63 55.51 19.48
N PRO A 13 -72.94 55.66 19.16
CA PRO A 13 -73.81 54.99 18.17
C PRO A 13 -74.84 55.94 17.45
N ARG A 14 -75.63 55.34 16.56
CA ARG A 14 -77.10 55.50 16.34
C ARG A 14 -77.72 56.79 15.74
N LYS A 15 -78.47 56.49 14.68
CA LYS A 15 -79.90 56.80 14.40
C LYS A 15 -80.29 58.10 13.71
N THR A 16 -81.43 57.94 13.03
CA THR A 16 -82.51 58.87 12.67
C THR A 16 -82.46 59.60 11.32
N ARG A 17 -83.44 59.21 10.48
CA ARG A 17 -84.12 60.01 9.45
C ARG A 17 -84.76 61.26 10.08
N PRO A 18 -84.82 62.40 9.36
CA PRO A 18 -86.13 62.97 9.05
C PRO A 18 -86.23 63.64 7.65
N GLU A 19 -87.46 64.06 7.36
CA GLU A 19 -88.03 64.68 6.14
C GLU A 19 -87.62 66.15 5.89
N ARG A 20 -88.20 66.69 4.78
CA ARG A 20 -88.39 68.10 4.35
C ARG A 20 -87.25 68.70 3.51
N ALA A 21 -87.48 69.54 2.50
CA ALA A 21 -88.68 70.14 1.92
C ALA A 21 -88.34 70.62 0.49
N ALA A 22 -89.38 70.95 -0.28
CA ALA A 22 -89.32 71.67 -1.55
C ALA A 22 -88.62 73.04 -1.43
N PRO A 23 -88.26 73.64 -2.58
CA PRO A 23 -88.95 74.88 -2.95
C PRO A 23 -89.51 74.86 -4.37
N ALA A 24 -90.58 75.64 -4.52
CA ALA A 24 -91.24 76.02 -5.76
C ALA A 24 -90.71 77.38 -6.25
N GLU A 25 -91.19 77.77 -7.45
CA GLU A 25 -91.02 79.05 -8.18
C GLU A 25 -89.74 79.12 -9.02
N ASP A 26 -89.78 79.34 -10.34
CA ASP A 26 -90.45 80.48 -10.96
C ASP A 26 -90.93 80.20 -12.42
N LEU A 27 -91.98 80.94 -12.80
CA LEU A 27 -92.64 80.98 -14.11
C LEU A 27 -91.77 81.66 -15.18
N GLY A 28 -91.89 81.21 -16.45
CA GLY A 28 -91.53 82.11 -17.56
C GLY A 28 -91.37 81.50 -18.96
N ARG A 29 -92.48 81.49 -19.72
CA ARG A 29 -92.58 81.70 -21.20
C ARG A 29 -92.09 80.60 -22.17
N LEU A 30 -93.11 79.92 -22.72
CA LEU A 30 -93.42 79.76 -24.16
C LEU A 30 -92.36 80.21 -25.18
N GLY A 31 -91.99 79.27 -26.05
CA GLY A 31 -91.24 79.54 -27.29
C GLY A 31 -90.85 78.28 -28.08
N ASP A 32 -91.86 77.52 -28.51
CA ASP A 32 -92.00 76.64 -29.68
C ASP A 32 -90.84 75.86 -30.36
N THR A 33 -91.23 74.64 -30.79
CA THR A 33 -90.71 73.75 -31.87
C THR A 33 -89.40 72.96 -31.70
N ASP A 34 -89.51 71.62 -31.54
CA ASP A 34 -89.23 70.60 -32.58
C ASP A 34 -89.49 69.16 -32.02
N GLU A 35 -90.67 68.57 -32.24
CA GLU A 35 -90.94 67.16 -31.89
C GLU A 35 -90.26 66.22 -32.91
N ARG A 36 -88.99 65.87 -32.67
CA ARG A 36 -88.32 64.78 -33.40
C ARG A 36 -88.81 63.42 -32.90
N THR A 37 -89.31 62.59 -33.81
CA THR A 37 -89.56 61.16 -33.59
C THR A 37 -88.25 60.50 -33.11
N ILE A 38 -88.21 60.06 -31.85
CA ILE A 38 -87.03 59.38 -31.30
C ILE A 38 -87.15 57.91 -31.71
N LEU A 39 -86.34 57.50 -32.69
CA LEU A 39 -86.19 56.07 -32.99
C LEU A 39 -85.59 55.38 -31.76
N PRO A 40 -86.11 54.20 -31.39
CA PRO A 40 -85.60 53.48 -30.23
C PRO A 40 -84.13 53.15 -30.45
N LYS A 41 -83.28 53.50 -29.49
CA LYS A 41 -81.85 53.18 -29.56
C LYS A 41 -81.59 51.73 -29.14
N ARG A 42 -82.51 51.11 -28.40
CA ARG A 42 -82.40 49.74 -27.89
C ARG A 42 -83.63 48.92 -28.25
N LEU A 43 -83.42 47.77 -28.86
CA LEU A 43 -84.43 46.79 -29.24
C LEU A 43 -84.24 45.51 -28.42
N LEU A 44 -85.31 44.91 -27.94
CA LEU A 44 -85.29 43.60 -27.28
C LEU A 44 -86.00 42.59 -28.19
N ILE A 45 -85.32 41.55 -28.66
CA ILE A 45 -85.96 40.44 -29.40
C ILE A 45 -85.88 39.21 -28.50
N GLY A 46 -87.01 38.77 -27.93
CA GLY A 46 -86.98 37.80 -26.83
C GLY A 46 -86.13 38.32 -25.66
N ASP A 47 -85.16 37.51 -25.21
CA ASP A 47 -84.19 37.89 -24.16
C ASP A 47 -82.93 38.59 -24.70
N PHE A 48 -82.80 38.78 -26.01
CA PHE A 48 -81.63 39.40 -26.64
C PHE A 48 -81.75 40.92 -26.68
N VAL A 49 -80.64 41.62 -26.39
CA VAL A 49 -80.55 43.08 -26.42
C VAL A 49 -79.78 43.53 -27.67
N LEU A 50 -80.39 44.38 -28.48
CA LEU A 50 -79.79 44.99 -29.65
C LEU A 50 -79.74 46.52 -29.45
N ASP A 51 -78.60 47.16 -29.70
CA ASP A 51 -78.50 48.61 -29.78
C ASP A 51 -78.49 49.03 -31.27
N ALA A 52 -79.52 49.73 -31.72
CA ALA A 52 -79.69 50.08 -33.13
C ALA A 52 -78.60 51.08 -33.59
N VAL A 53 -77.95 50.76 -34.71
CA VAL A 53 -76.88 51.57 -35.33
C VAL A 53 -77.45 52.42 -36.45
N SER A 54 -78.17 51.78 -37.37
CA SER A 54 -78.82 52.43 -38.50
C SER A 54 -80.17 51.79 -38.78
N TYR A 55 -81.08 52.59 -39.34
CA TYR A 55 -82.35 52.11 -39.89
C TYR A 55 -82.32 52.35 -41.40
N ASN A 56 -82.61 51.32 -42.18
CA ASN A 56 -82.46 51.32 -43.64
C ASN A 56 -83.68 51.96 -44.33
N ASP A 57 -84.86 51.90 -43.72
CA ASP A 57 -86.11 52.45 -44.25
C ASP A 57 -86.73 53.50 -43.30
N LEU A 58 -86.18 54.72 -43.33
CA LEU A 58 -86.72 55.86 -42.55
C LEU A 58 -87.90 56.57 -43.23
N SER A 59 -88.25 56.18 -44.46
CA SER A 59 -89.20 56.92 -45.30
C SER A 59 -90.67 56.60 -45.08
N ARG A 60 -91.03 55.56 -44.30
CA ARG A 60 -92.44 55.07 -44.25
C ARG A 60 -93.27 55.40 -43.02
N GLU A 61 -92.71 55.69 -41.84
CA GLU A 61 -93.55 55.94 -40.65
C GLU A 61 -92.99 57.03 -39.74
N ARG A 62 -93.41 58.29 -39.98
CA ARG A 62 -93.24 59.40 -39.00
C ARG A 62 -94.48 59.63 -38.12
N THR A 63 -95.50 58.78 -38.22
CA THR A 63 -96.83 59.04 -37.63
C THR A 63 -97.25 58.10 -36.50
N ALA A 64 -96.51 57.03 -36.20
CA ALA A 64 -96.86 56.09 -35.12
C ALA A 64 -96.08 56.36 -33.82
N ARG A 65 -96.73 56.22 -32.65
CA ARG A 65 -96.10 56.33 -31.32
C ARG A 65 -95.03 55.24 -31.06
N LEU A 66 -95.07 54.15 -31.83
CA LEU A 66 -94.07 53.09 -31.91
C LEU A 66 -93.94 52.74 -33.40
N PRO A 67 -92.77 52.91 -34.03
CA PRO A 67 -92.61 52.61 -35.46
C PRO A 67 -92.60 51.09 -35.72
N SER A 68 -93.37 50.65 -36.71
CA SER A 68 -93.55 49.26 -37.16
C SER A 68 -92.97 49.03 -38.56
N GLY A 69 -92.60 47.79 -38.90
CA GLY A 69 -92.06 47.47 -40.23
C GLY A 69 -90.67 48.04 -40.50
N LEU A 70 -89.85 48.26 -39.45
CA LEU A 70 -88.51 48.81 -39.59
C LEU A 70 -87.47 47.71 -39.81
N SER A 71 -86.50 48.01 -40.66
CA SER A 71 -85.28 47.22 -40.84
C SER A 71 -84.05 48.09 -40.68
N GLY A 72 -82.93 47.49 -40.33
CA GLY A 72 -81.70 48.22 -40.02
C GLY A 72 -80.56 47.32 -39.62
N THR A 73 -79.49 47.94 -39.12
CA THR A 73 -78.37 47.25 -38.49
C THR A 73 -78.29 47.62 -37.01
N ALA A 74 -77.98 46.65 -36.17
CA ALA A 74 -77.86 46.85 -34.73
C ALA A 74 -76.69 46.06 -34.14
N TRP A 75 -76.12 46.56 -33.05
CA TRP A 75 -75.16 45.82 -32.24
C TRP A 75 -75.91 44.88 -31.29
N LEU A 76 -75.87 43.58 -31.57
CA LEU A 76 -76.37 42.53 -30.68
C LEU A 76 -75.39 42.34 -29.51
N ARG A 77 -75.89 42.49 -28.28
CA ARG A 77 -75.11 42.22 -27.07
C ARG A 77 -75.18 40.74 -26.71
N LEU A 78 -74.02 40.10 -26.63
CA LEU A 78 -73.87 38.73 -26.16
C LEU A 78 -73.09 38.69 -24.85
N GLY A 79 -73.61 37.98 -23.85
CA GLY A 79 -73.04 37.91 -22.50
C GLY A 79 -71.65 37.27 -22.43
N CYS A 80 -71.27 36.45 -23.42
CA CYS A 80 -69.93 35.87 -23.54
C CYS A 80 -68.87 36.82 -24.11
N ILE A 81 -69.27 37.96 -24.68
CA ILE A 81 -68.36 38.98 -25.20
C ILE A 81 -68.17 40.04 -24.10
N ARG A 82 -67.40 39.72 -23.05
CA ARG A 82 -66.99 40.71 -22.02
C ARG A 82 -65.57 41.17 -22.24
N GLY A 83 -65.39 42.37 -22.79
CA GLY A 83 -64.11 43.08 -22.77
C GLY A 83 -63.86 43.73 -21.41
N ASN A 84 -62.64 43.59 -20.88
CA ASN A 84 -62.18 44.29 -19.68
C ASN A 84 -62.39 45.81 -19.79
N MET A 85 -63.22 46.41 -18.92
CA MET A 85 -63.32 47.86 -18.79
C MET A 85 -62.94 48.35 -17.40
N ARG A 86 -61.97 49.27 -17.35
CA ARG A 86 -61.90 50.37 -16.37
C ARG A 86 -62.62 51.56 -16.99
N ILE A 87 -63.66 52.05 -16.34
CA ILE A 87 -64.28 53.34 -16.69
C ILE A 87 -63.40 54.44 -16.08
N LEU A 88 -62.81 55.29 -16.92
CA LEU A 88 -62.30 56.61 -16.53
C LEU A 88 -63.28 57.64 -17.09
N ASP A 89 -64.02 58.27 -16.18
CA ASP A 89 -64.85 59.44 -16.47
C ASP A 89 -63.91 60.61 -16.80
N ILE A 90 -63.89 61.05 -18.06
CA ILE A 90 -63.12 62.22 -18.47
C ILE A 90 -64.07 63.17 -19.22
N ARG A 91 -64.66 64.08 -18.44
CA ARG A 91 -65.05 65.40 -18.93
C ARG A 91 -63.77 66.19 -19.17
N ASP A 92 -63.26 66.18 -20.39
CA ASP A 92 -62.58 67.32 -21.01
C ASP A 92 -62.03 66.93 -22.39
N CYS A 93 -62.58 67.57 -23.44
CA CYS A 93 -62.02 67.54 -24.78
C CYS A 93 -60.86 68.55 -24.87
N SER A 94 -59.61 68.09 -24.97
CA SER A 94 -58.53 68.86 -25.65
C SER A 94 -57.18 68.13 -25.85
N LEU A 95 -57.13 66.79 -25.95
CA LEU A 95 -55.86 66.09 -26.26
C LEU A 95 -56.05 64.91 -27.23
N ALA A 96 -56.43 65.21 -28.48
CA ALA A 96 -56.16 64.30 -29.60
C ALA A 96 -54.75 64.61 -30.15
N THR A 97 -53.97 63.57 -30.46
CA THR A 97 -52.66 63.58 -31.17
C THR A 97 -51.36 63.66 -30.35
N ARG A 98 -51.08 62.66 -29.50
CA ARG A 98 -49.68 62.28 -29.22
C ARG A 98 -49.48 60.76 -29.19
N THR A 99 -48.80 60.25 -30.22
CA THR A 99 -48.17 58.93 -30.24
C THR A 99 -47.06 58.91 -29.19
N VAL A 100 -47.13 58.00 -28.22
CA VAL A 100 -46.02 57.77 -27.29
C VAL A 100 -45.15 56.66 -27.87
N LEU A 101 -43.98 57.04 -28.40
CA LEU A 101 -42.94 56.10 -28.84
C LEU A 101 -42.21 55.56 -27.60
N ILE A 102 -42.38 54.27 -27.31
CA ILE A 102 -41.54 53.56 -26.34
C ILE A 102 -40.46 52.82 -27.13
N ARG A 103 -39.19 53.18 -26.90
CA ARG A 103 -38.04 52.46 -27.48
C ARG A 103 -37.68 51.31 -26.55
N ASN A 104 -37.85 50.07 -27.01
CA ASN A 104 -37.41 48.88 -26.27
C ASN A 104 -36.12 48.35 -26.88
N ARG A 105 -35.03 48.46 -26.11
CA ARG A 105 -33.72 47.93 -26.48
C ARG A 105 -33.73 46.41 -26.30
N ARG A 106 -33.53 45.66 -27.39
CA ARG A 106 -33.47 44.19 -27.38
C ARG A 106 -32.13 43.67 -27.86
N GLU A 107 -31.64 42.60 -27.26
CA GLU A 107 -30.41 41.93 -27.68
C GLU A 107 -30.66 41.03 -28.90
N ILE A 108 -29.79 41.12 -29.90
CA ILE A 108 -29.85 40.31 -31.11
C ILE A 108 -29.21 38.95 -30.82
N VAL A 109 -30.03 37.90 -30.88
CA VAL A 109 -29.62 36.52 -30.58
C VAL A 109 -29.95 35.59 -31.74
N LEU A 110 -29.29 34.43 -31.78
CA LEU A 110 -29.50 33.42 -32.82
C LEU A 110 -30.86 32.72 -32.66
N ALA A 111 -31.27 32.46 -31.41
CA ALA A 111 -32.57 31.92 -31.03
C ALA A 111 -33.14 32.71 -29.84
N VAL A 112 -34.37 33.19 -29.98
CA VAL A 112 -35.02 34.07 -28.98
C VAL A 112 -35.59 33.22 -27.86
N ALA A 113 -34.96 33.26 -26.68
CA ALA A 113 -35.47 32.60 -25.48
C ALA A 113 -36.41 33.52 -24.68
N HIS A 114 -36.15 34.83 -24.71
CA HIS A 114 -36.93 35.84 -23.99
C HIS A 114 -37.42 36.93 -24.95
N PRO A 115 -38.60 36.77 -25.58
CA PRO A 115 -39.10 37.66 -26.63
C PRO A 115 -39.29 39.11 -26.19
N GLN A 116 -39.26 39.38 -24.88
CA GLN A 116 -39.44 40.72 -24.32
C GLN A 116 -38.14 41.53 -24.36
N THR A 117 -36.98 40.87 -24.27
CA THR A 117 -35.64 41.47 -24.17
C THR A 117 -34.71 41.05 -25.30
N GLN A 118 -35.12 40.10 -26.15
CA GLN A 118 -34.32 39.53 -27.23
C GLN A 118 -35.06 39.56 -28.57
N VAL A 119 -34.32 39.64 -29.68
CA VAL A 119 -34.83 39.57 -31.05
C VAL A 119 -33.92 38.67 -31.89
N SER A 120 -34.50 37.92 -32.83
CA SER A 120 -33.71 37.01 -33.67
C SER A 120 -32.84 37.79 -34.65
N LEU A 121 -31.68 37.25 -35.04
CA LEU A 121 -30.85 37.86 -36.09
C LEU A 121 -31.63 38.08 -37.39
N GLN A 122 -32.48 37.12 -37.78
CA GLN A 122 -33.27 37.21 -39.01
C GLN A 122 -34.31 38.33 -38.98
N GLU A 123 -34.84 38.64 -37.80
CA GLU A 123 -35.78 39.75 -37.59
C GLU A 123 -35.05 41.07 -37.40
N ALA A 124 -33.89 41.07 -36.75
CA ALA A 124 -33.03 42.25 -36.59
C ALA A 124 -32.49 42.77 -37.93
N LEU A 125 -32.11 41.87 -38.84
CA LEU A 125 -31.63 42.21 -40.19
C LEU A 125 -32.68 42.95 -41.04
N LYS A 126 -33.97 42.84 -40.72
CA LYS A 126 -35.05 43.59 -41.39
C LYS A 126 -35.08 45.07 -41.00
N TYR A 127 -34.62 45.41 -39.80
CA TYR A 127 -34.59 46.78 -39.30
C TYR A 127 -33.20 47.41 -39.45
N ARG A 128 -32.13 46.62 -39.31
CA ARG A 128 -30.75 47.05 -39.50
C ARG A 128 -29.96 45.98 -40.29
N PRO A 129 -29.62 46.21 -41.57
CA PRO A 129 -28.98 45.21 -42.43
C PRO A 129 -27.58 44.74 -41.98
N ASP A 130 -26.88 45.54 -41.17
CA ASP A 130 -25.58 45.25 -40.56
C ASP A 130 -25.70 44.73 -39.10
N ALA A 131 -26.89 44.28 -38.69
CA ALA A 131 -27.11 43.68 -37.38
C ALA A 131 -26.27 42.40 -37.18
N ALA A 132 -25.54 42.34 -36.06
CA ALA A 132 -24.75 41.17 -35.65
C ALA A 132 -25.20 40.65 -34.28
N ILE A 133 -24.98 39.36 -34.03
CA ILE A 133 -25.33 38.69 -32.77
C ILE A 133 -24.53 39.31 -31.61
N GLY A 134 -25.21 39.53 -30.47
CA GLY A 134 -24.66 40.16 -29.28
C GLY A 134 -24.75 41.69 -29.27
N GLN A 135 -25.22 42.32 -30.36
CA GLN A 135 -25.53 43.74 -30.38
C GLN A 135 -26.96 44.01 -29.92
N SER A 136 -27.23 45.21 -29.41
CA SER A 136 -28.60 45.64 -29.11
C SER A 136 -29.22 46.39 -30.29
N LEU A 137 -30.53 46.21 -30.48
CA LEU A 137 -31.35 46.89 -31.45
C LEU A 137 -32.54 47.55 -30.75
N ASP A 138 -32.74 48.84 -30.99
CA ASP A 138 -33.92 49.57 -30.53
C ASP A 138 -35.06 49.34 -31.51
N ILE A 139 -36.08 48.61 -31.08
CA ILE A 139 -37.29 48.40 -31.90
C ILE A 139 -38.33 49.43 -31.45
N PRO A 140 -38.83 50.30 -32.34
CA PRO A 140 -39.91 51.20 -32.02
C PRO A 140 -41.19 50.40 -31.80
N ALA A 141 -41.73 50.44 -30.57
CA ALA A 141 -43.08 49.95 -30.31
C ALA A 141 -44.06 51.12 -30.49
N GLU A 142 -44.80 51.12 -31.60
CA GLU A 142 -45.98 51.98 -31.72
C GLU A 142 -47.10 51.39 -30.87
N ILE A 143 -47.42 52.06 -29.76
CA ILE A 143 -48.71 51.85 -29.11
C ILE A 143 -49.69 52.79 -29.82
N LEU A 144 -50.36 52.27 -30.84
CA LEU A 144 -51.60 52.87 -31.30
C LEU A 144 -52.60 52.82 -30.13
N PRO A 145 -53.26 53.92 -29.76
CA PRO A 145 -54.43 53.82 -28.92
C PRO A 145 -55.41 52.87 -29.62
N ALA A 146 -55.80 51.79 -28.95
CA ALA A 146 -56.80 50.88 -29.49
C ALA A 146 -58.06 51.69 -29.84
N PRO A 147 -58.65 51.53 -31.03
CA PRO A 147 -59.95 52.10 -31.30
C PRO A 147 -60.90 51.58 -30.22
N ALA A 148 -61.75 52.45 -29.68
CA ALA A 148 -62.87 52.04 -28.85
C ALA A 148 -63.69 51.03 -29.67
N LYS A 149 -63.58 49.73 -29.35
CA LYS A 149 -64.45 48.71 -29.96
C LYS A 149 -65.84 48.91 -29.36
N GLU A 150 -66.79 49.27 -30.21
CA GLU A 150 -68.21 49.26 -29.88
C GLU A 150 -68.62 47.83 -29.44
N GLU A 151 -69.32 47.71 -28.31
CA GLU A 151 -69.71 46.43 -27.71
C GLU A 151 -70.84 45.76 -28.51
N GLY A 152 -70.55 44.67 -29.23
CA GLY A 152 -71.59 43.78 -29.79
C GLY A 152 -71.24 43.12 -31.12
N VAL A 153 -72.12 42.23 -31.60
CA VAL A 153 -72.08 41.63 -32.95
C VAL A 153 -72.98 42.45 -33.85
N LEU A 154 -72.47 42.98 -34.97
CA LEU A 154 -73.30 43.72 -35.92
C LEU A 154 -74.24 42.75 -36.63
N VAL A 155 -75.54 42.91 -36.44
CA VAL A 155 -76.59 42.09 -37.06
C VAL A 155 -77.51 42.96 -37.90
N ALA A 156 -78.07 42.39 -38.96
CA ALA A 156 -79.24 42.97 -39.63
C ALA A 156 -80.48 42.60 -38.82
N PHE A 157 -81.46 43.50 -38.73
CA PHE A 157 -82.75 43.19 -38.13
C PHE A 157 -83.89 43.70 -38.99
N GLU A 158 -85.02 43.02 -38.90
CA GLU A 158 -86.31 43.49 -39.41
C GLU A 158 -87.41 43.10 -38.44
N TYR A 159 -88.35 44.00 -38.19
CA TYR A 159 -89.50 43.69 -37.35
C TYR A 159 -90.77 44.34 -37.88
N SER A 160 -91.89 43.62 -37.79
CA SER A 160 -93.21 44.12 -38.18
C SER A 160 -93.93 44.74 -36.98
N ARG A 161 -93.66 44.29 -35.75
CA ARG A 161 -94.36 44.76 -34.55
C ARG A 161 -93.46 44.85 -33.31
N ALA A 162 -93.57 45.95 -32.57
CA ALA A 162 -92.88 46.20 -31.31
C ALA A 162 -93.79 46.80 -30.23
N GLU A 163 -93.48 46.55 -28.96
CA GLU A 163 -94.20 47.00 -27.76
C GLU A 163 -93.25 47.77 -26.81
N PRO A 164 -93.74 48.69 -25.95
CA PRO A 164 -92.88 49.41 -25.02
C PRO A 164 -92.20 48.47 -24.01
N ALA A 165 -90.87 48.56 -23.88
CA ALA A 165 -90.10 47.78 -22.91
C ALA A 165 -89.57 48.70 -21.79
N GLY A 166 -90.32 48.81 -20.68
CA GLY A 166 -89.95 49.61 -19.50
C GLY A 166 -90.45 51.07 -19.52
N ARG A 167 -89.90 51.92 -18.64
CA ARG A 167 -90.29 53.35 -18.50
C ARG A 167 -89.54 54.32 -19.41
N SER A 168 -88.54 53.84 -20.17
CA SER A 168 -87.77 54.65 -21.12
C SER A 168 -88.42 54.63 -22.50
N ARG A 169 -88.50 55.78 -23.19
CA ARG A 169 -88.98 55.84 -24.58
C ARG A 169 -87.96 55.34 -25.61
N ASP A 170 -86.72 55.08 -25.18
CA ASP A 170 -85.61 54.66 -26.06
C ASP A 170 -85.48 53.13 -26.21
N THR A 171 -86.31 52.34 -25.53
CA THR A 171 -86.26 50.87 -25.51
C THR A 171 -87.60 50.25 -25.91
N VAL A 172 -87.60 49.35 -26.89
CA VAL A 172 -88.80 48.61 -27.33
C VAL A 172 -88.56 47.11 -27.41
N GLY A 173 -89.58 46.31 -27.10
CA GLY A 173 -89.59 44.85 -27.25
C GLY A 173 -90.26 44.43 -28.55
N ILE A 174 -89.53 43.73 -29.40
CA ILE A 174 -90.00 43.18 -30.67
C ILE A 174 -90.74 41.87 -30.38
N VAL A 175 -92.02 41.84 -30.71
CA VAL A 175 -92.90 40.68 -30.55
C VAL A 175 -93.09 39.90 -31.85
N GLU A 176 -92.80 40.52 -33.00
CA GLU A 176 -92.81 39.89 -34.32
C GLU A 176 -91.71 40.51 -35.20
N GLY A 177 -90.69 39.71 -35.50
CA GLY A 177 -89.49 40.15 -36.21
C GLY A 177 -88.33 39.16 -36.08
N LYS A 178 -87.19 39.49 -36.66
CA LYS A 178 -85.95 38.71 -36.54
C LYS A 178 -84.72 39.59 -36.66
N ALA A 179 -83.61 39.11 -36.12
CA ALA A 179 -82.28 39.62 -36.40
C ALA A 179 -81.37 38.49 -36.86
N TRP A 180 -80.45 38.76 -37.80
CA TRP A 180 -79.55 37.74 -38.33
C TRP A 180 -78.12 38.23 -38.60
N TYR A 181 -77.20 37.26 -38.56
CA TYR A 181 -75.78 37.38 -38.91
C TYR A 181 -75.42 36.28 -39.93
N PRO A 182 -74.55 36.54 -40.92
CA PRO A 182 -73.97 37.85 -41.24
C PRO A 182 -74.99 38.81 -41.88
N ASP A 183 -74.77 40.12 -41.73
CA ASP A 183 -75.48 41.12 -42.52
C ASP A 183 -74.97 41.06 -43.98
N LEU A 184 -75.89 41.21 -44.93
CA LEU A 184 -75.64 41.19 -46.38
C LEU A 184 -74.56 42.19 -46.83
N SER A 185 -74.24 43.19 -46.01
CA SER A 185 -73.23 44.23 -46.27
C SER A 185 -71.77 43.79 -46.02
N LYS A 186 -71.50 42.67 -45.33
CA LYS A 186 -70.14 42.17 -45.07
C LYS A 186 -69.90 40.77 -45.66
N LYS A 187 -68.78 40.62 -46.37
CA LYS A 187 -68.27 39.33 -46.88
C LYS A 187 -67.92 38.39 -45.72
N ASP A 188 -68.63 37.27 -45.63
CA ASP A 188 -68.30 35.89 -45.17
C ASP A 188 -67.29 35.63 -44.03
N GLU A 189 -66.84 36.60 -43.24
CA GLU A 189 -65.98 36.29 -42.08
C GLU A 189 -66.82 35.78 -40.91
N PRO A 190 -66.59 34.53 -40.43
CA PRO A 190 -67.34 33.99 -39.31
C PRO A 190 -66.92 34.70 -38.02
N LEU A 191 -67.88 34.93 -37.12
CA LEU A 191 -67.63 35.57 -35.84
C LEU A 191 -66.89 34.61 -34.91
N LYS A 192 -65.70 35.00 -34.44
CA LYS A 192 -64.89 34.21 -33.50
C LYS A 192 -65.01 34.79 -32.09
N VAL A 193 -65.49 34.00 -31.14
CA VAL A 193 -65.64 34.39 -29.73
C VAL A 193 -64.86 33.43 -28.83
N GLN A 194 -63.96 33.97 -28.00
CA GLN A 194 -63.29 33.19 -26.96
C GLN A 194 -64.26 32.93 -25.81
N TYR A 195 -64.49 31.67 -25.47
CA TYR A 195 -65.45 31.28 -24.45
C TYR A 195 -65.01 30.02 -23.72
N GLU A 196 -64.74 30.14 -22.42
CA GLU A 196 -64.43 28.99 -21.54
C GLU A 196 -63.32 28.07 -22.08
N GLY A 197 -62.28 28.65 -22.70
CA GLY A 197 -61.14 27.91 -23.28
C GLY A 197 -61.37 27.31 -24.68
N PHE A 198 -62.51 27.61 -25.31
CA PHE A 198 -62.82 27.28 -26.70
C PHE A 198 -62.95 28.56 -27.54
N THR A 199 -62.84 28.44 -28.86
CA THR A 199 -63.27 29.53 -29.77
C THR A 199 -64.54 29.12 -30.48
N LEU A 200 -65.65 29.81 -30.18
CA LEU A 200 -66.91 29.66 -30.90
C LEU A 200 -66.78 30.39 -32.24
N ILE A 201 -66.91 29.65 -33.34
CA ILE A 201 -66.95 30.19 -34.69
C ILE A 201 -68.41 30.18 -35.15
N ILE A 202 -69.08 31.31 -34.99
CA ILE A 202 -70.49 31.49 -35.36
C ILE A 202 -70.53 31.89 -36.84
N LYS A 203 -71.01 30.96 -37.68
CA LYS A 203 -71.17 31.16 -39.13
C LYS A 203 -72.46 31.90 -39.47
N ALA A 204 -73.52 31.56 -38.75
CA ALA A 204 -74.82 32.21 -38.87
C ALA A 204 -75.48 32.32 -37.50
N LEU A 205 -76.23 33.38 -37.26
CA LEU A 205 -77.05 33.56 -36.07
C LEU A 205 -78.40 34.12 -36.51
N LEU A 206 -79.50 33.55 -36.03
CA LEU A 206 -80.86 34.01 -36.25
C LEU A 206 -81.53 34.17 -34.88
N VAL A 207 -82.03 35.36 -34.58
CA VAL A 207 -82.72 35.67 -33.33
C VAL A 207 -84.15 36.04 -33.66
N THR A 208 -85.12 35.36 -33.05
CA THR A 208 -86.55 35.65 -33.14
C THR A 208 -87.14 35.80 -31.74
N PRO A 209 -88.39 36.29 -31.59
CA PRO A 209 -89.07 36.35 -30.30
C PRO A 209 -89.19 34.99 -29.60
N GLU A 210 -89.11 33.88 -30.34
CA GLU A 210 -89.16 32.51 -29.80
C GLU A 210 -87.81 32.02 -29.26
N GLY A 211 -86.69 32.62 -29.68
CA GLY A 211 -85.34 32.25 -29.25
C GLY A 211 -84.25 32.56 -30.29
N GLY A 212 -83.00 32.25 -29.94
CA GLY A 212 -81.86 32.34 -30.86
C GLY A 212 -81.48 30.97 -31.42
N ARG A 213 -81.11 30.91 -32.70
CA ARG A 213 -80.49 29.75 -33.34
C ARG A 213 -79.18 30.15 -33.99
N ALA A 214 -78.12 29.39 -33.76
CA ALA A 214 -76.79 29.67 -34.29
C ALA A 214 -76.21 28.45 -35.00
N THR A 215 -75.56 28.67 -36.14
CA THR A 215 -74.69 27.65 -36.77
C THR A 215 -73.28 27.83 -36.23
N ILE A 216 -72.81 26.89 -35.41
CA ILE A 216 -71.55 27.00 -34.66
C ILE A 216 -70.57 25.91 -35.09
N ASP A 217 -69.34 26.31 -35.41
CA ASP A 217 -68.17 25.44 -35.36
C ASP A 217 -67.40 25.74 -34.07
N LEU A 218 -67.02 24.69 -33.34
CA LEU A 218 -66.24 24.79 -32.12
C LEU A 218 -64.75 24.58 -32.43
N GLN A 219 -63.92 25.59 -32.22
CA GLN A 219 -62.48 25.41 -32.16
C GLN A 219 -62.11 24.90 -30.77
N LEU A 220 -61.43 23.76 -30.73
CA LEU A 220 -60.97 23.11 -29.51
C LEU A 220 -59.71 23.81 -28.93
N PRO A 221 -59.33 23.52 -27.68
CA PRO A 221 -58.12 24.06 -27.08
C PRO A 221 -56.86 23.74 -27.88
N ASP A 222 -55.85 24.61 -27.81
CA ASP A 222 -54.60 24.55 -28.61
C ASP A 222 -53.78 23.26 -28.45
N CYS A 223 -54.08 22.43 -27.45
CA CYS A 223 -53.45 21.12 -27.29
C CYS A 223 -53.98 20.03 -28.22
N LEU A 224 -55.01 20.34 -29.02
CA LEU A 224 -55.53 19.52 -30.11
C LEU A 224 -55.35 20.25 -31.44
N SER A 225 -54.79 19.56 -32.41
CA SER A 225 -54.62 20.07 -33.78
C SER A 225 -55.36 19.19 -34.77
N ASP A 226 -55.85 19.78 -35.84
CA ASP A 226 -56.41 19.02 -36.96
C ASP A 226 -55.31 18.23 -37.67
N ARG A 227 -55.55 16.96 -37.98
CA ARG A 227 -54.53 16.08 -38.56
C ARG A 227 -54.06 16.52 -39.94
N ASP A 228 -54.99 16.89 -40.80
CA ASP A 228 -54.73 17.08 -42.23
C ASP A 228 -54.20 18.49 -42.52
N THR A 229 -54.66 19.47 -41.74
CA THR A 229 -54.29 20.88 -41.92
C THR A 229 -53.19 21.36 -40.97
N CYS A 230 -52.88 20.59 -39.91
CA CYS A 230 -52.04 21.03 -38.78
C CYS A 230 -52.50 22.34 -38.12
N GLY A 231 -53.74 22.76 -38.41
CA GLY A 231 -54.39 23.93 -37.82
C GLY A 231 -55.08 23.59 -36.50
N PRO A 232 -55.80 24.56 -35.90
CA PRO A 232 -56.61 24.31 -34.72
C PRO A 232 -57.64 23.21 -34.97
N ALA A 233 -57.82 22.28 -34.03
CA ALA A 233 -58.84 21.26 -34.15
C ALA A 233 -60.25 21.87 -34.10
N MET A 234 -61.11 21.46 -35.04
CA MET A 234 -62.47 21.98 -35.19
C MET A 234 -63.52 20.87 -35.05
N LEU A 235 -64.71 21.23 -34.56
CA LEU A 235 -65.91 20.39 -34.55
C LEU A 235 -67.13 21.20 -35.02
N ALA A 236 -67.78 20.78 -36.10
CA ALA A 236 -69.02 21.38 -36.54
C ALA A 236 -70.19 20.90 -35.65
N LEU A 237 -70.85 21.81 -34.94
CA LEU A 237 -72.01 21.49 -34.11
C LEU A 237 -73.34 21.56 -34.87
N GLY A 238 -73.34 22.21 -36.05
CA GLY A 238 -74.54 22.48 -36.82
C GLY A 238 -75.35 23.64 -36.25
N GLU A 239 -76.66 23.65 -36.53
CA GLU A 239 -77.61 24.61 -35.98
C GLU A 239 -78.02 24.21 -34.55
N VAL A 240 -77.87 25.12 -33.60
CA VAL A 240 -78.17 24.91 -32.17
C VAL A 240 -79.02 26.04 -31.62
N ASP A 241 -79.87 25.73 -30.63
CA ASP A 241 -80.52 26.76 -29.83
C ASP A 241 -79.47 27.52 -29.02
N PHE A 242 -79.55 28.85 -29.05
CA PHE A 242 -78.53 29.76 -28.56
C PHE A 242 -79.17 30.86 -27.71
N SER A 243 -78.60 31.13 -26.53
CA SER A 243 -79.11 32.15 -25.61
C SER A 243 -78.34 33.48 -25.67
N PRO A 244 -78.86 34.56 -25.06
CA PRO A 244 -78.15 35.83 -24.94
C PRO A 244 -76.89 35.75 -24.07
N THR A 245 -76.81 34.79 -23.14
CA THR A 245 -75.63 34.49 -22.32
C THR A 245 -74.65 33.51 -23.00
N CYS A 246 -74.92 33.12 -24.25
CA CYS A 246 -74.16 32.14 -25.03
C CYS A 246 -74.23 30.73 -24.44
N GLU A 247 -75.41 30.38 -23.95
CA GLU A 247 -75.79 29.05 -23.48
C GLU A 247 -76.31 28.25 -24.66
N PHE A 248 -75.76 27.04 -24.86
CA PHE A 248 -76.18 26.15 -25.93
C PHE A 248 -75.81 24.70 -25.60
N SER A 249 -76.60 23.78 -26.14
CA SER A 249 -76.31 22.35 -26.08
C SER A 249 -76.53 21.72 -27.45
N SER A 250 -75.60 20.86 -27.86
CA SER A 250 -75.74 20.04 -29.07
C SER A 250 -75.46 18.59 -28.72
N GLN A 251 -76.32 17.69 -29.18
CA GLN A 251 -76.13 16.26 -29.03
C GLN A 251 -76.29 15.62 -30.41
N SER A 252 -75.29 14.83 -30.81
CA SER A 252 -75.34 14.04 -32.03
C SER A 252 -74.84 12.63 -31.72
N THR A 253 -75.61 11.61 -32.06
CA THR A 253 -75.22 10.21 -31.89
C THR A 253 -74.44 9.67 -33.08
N GLU A 254 -74.69 10.20 -34.28
CA GLU A 254 -74.03 9.80 -35.54
C GLU A 254 -72.92 10.77 -35.99
N GLY A 255 -72.80 11.93 -35.32
CA GLY A 255 -71.83 12.97 -35.66
C GLY A 255 -70.39 12.47 -35.50
N THR A 256 -69.58 12.64 -36.55
CA THR A 256 -68.16 12.29 -36.53
C THR A 256 -67.33 13.40 -35.91
N PHE A 257 -66.30 13.04 -35.17
CA PHE A 257 -65.31 13.97 -34.64
C PHE A 257 -63.90 13.48 -34.95
N GLY A 258 -62.91 14.38 -34.93
CA GLY A 258 -61.57 14.09 -35.39
C GLY A 258 -61.48 13.96 -36.93
N PRO A 259 -60.30 13.63 -37.47
CA PRO A 259 -59.07 13.26 -36.76
C PRO A 259 -58.33 14.44 -36.12
N TRP A 260 -58.10 14.37 -34.80
CA TRP A 260 -57.35 15.39 -34.05
C TRP A 260 -56.05 14.81 -33.48
N ILE A 261 -54.93 15.47 -33.71
CA ILE A 261 -53.62 15.12 -33.16
C ILE A 261 -53.48 15.72 -31.76
N MET A 262 -52.99 14.93 -30.81
CA MET A 262 -52.40 15.40 -29.55
C MET A 262 -50.88 15.51 -29.74
N PRO A 263 -50.31 16.72 -29.94
CA PRO A 263 -48.93 16.87 -30.42
C PRO A 263 -47.86 16.31 -29.48
N VAL A 264 -48.13 16.27 -28.17
CA VAL A 264 -47.19 15.76 -27.16
C VAL A 264 -47.05 14.24 -27.21
N SER A 265 -48.17 13.53 -27.38
CA SER A 265 -48.18 12.05 -27.44
C SER A 265 -48.12 11.50 -28.86
N GLY A 266 -48.41 12.30 -29.88
CA GLY A 266 -48.52 11.84 -31.26
C GLY A 266 -49.75 10.95 -31.53
N LEU A 267 -50.70 10.90 -30.60
CA LEU A 267 -51.95 10.15 -30.79
C LEU A 267 -52.95 10.97 -31.63
N VAL A 268 -53.54 10.33 -32.62
CA VAL A 268 -54.65 10.86 -33.42
C VAL A 268 -55.95 10.29 -32.88
N VAL A 269 -56.88 11.14 -32.46
CA VAL A 269 -58.18 10.77 -31.90
C VAL A 269 -59.30 11.05 -32.92
N SER A 270 -60.20 10.09 -33.09
CA SER A 270 -61.40 10.22 -33.93
C SER A 270 -62.51 9.29 -33.47
N GLY A 271 -63.76 9.57 -33.82
CA GLY A 271 -64.87 8.69 -33.45
C GLY A 271 -66.23 9.22 -33.85
N LYS A 272 -67.26 8.68 -33.22
CA LYS A 272 -68.66 9.03 -33.45
C LYS A 272 -69.39 9.30 -32.14
N GLY A 273 -70.30 10.25 -32.20
CA GLY A 273 -71.17 10.62 -31.10
C GLY A 273 -70.51 11.63 -30.15
N PHE A 274 -71.16 12.77 -29.97
CA PHE A 274 -70.71 13.82 -29.05
C PHE A 274 -71.88 14.57 -28.41
N VAL A 275 -71.62 15.12 -27.23
CA VAL A 275 -72.48 16.04 -26.50
C VAL A 275 -71.67 17.28 -26.16
N ALA A 276 -71.98 18.41 -26.79
CA ALA A 276 -71.43 19.71 -26.43
C ALA A 276 -72.39 20.38 -25.46
N GLN A 277 -71.91 20.73 -24.26
CA GLN A 277 -72.70 21.38 -23.23
C GLN A 277 -71.95 22.59 -22.68
N PHE A 278 -72.51 23.78 -22.93
CA PHE A 278 -72.02 25.05 -22.40
C PHE A 278 -73.24 25.72 -21.78
N PRO A 279 -73.18 26.01 -20.46
CA PRO A 279 -74.28 25.87 -19.49
C PRO A 279 -75.67 26.06 -20.10
N ALA A 280 -76.59 25.10 -19.96
CA ALA A 280 -77.92 25.16 -20.57
C ALA A 280 -78.89 26.11 -19.84
N PRO A 281 -79.90 26.69 -20.52
CA PRO A 281 -80.91 27.54 -19.89
C PRO A 281 -81.63 26.82 -18.75
N SER A 282 -81.91 27.54 -17.68
CA SER A 282 -82.60 27.06 -16.49
C SER A 282 -83.94 26.39 -16.85
N GLY A 283 -84.04 25.06 -16.75
CA GLY A 283 -85.31 24.34 -16.93
C GLY A 283 -85.26 22.85 -17.31
N THR A 284 -84.14 22.31 -17.80
CA THR A 284 -84.06 20.87 -18.17
C THR A 284 -83.76 19.95 -16.97
N PRO A 285 -84.47 18.82 -16.81
CA PRO A 285 -84.24 17.91 -15.68
C PRO A 285 -82.91 17.15 -15.80
N SER A 286 -82.08 17.30 -14.76
CA SER A 286 -81.05 16.39 -14.25
C SER A 286 -80.23 15.54 -15.23
N LEU A 287 -79.02 16.00 -15.52
CA LEU A 287 -77.81 15.17 -15.38
C LEU A 287 -76.93 15.84 -14.31
N VAL A 288 -76.47 15.04 -13.37
CA VAL A 288 -75.64 15.45 -12.23
C VAL A 288 -74.35 16.12 -12.75
N ASN A 289 -74.01 17.29 -12.18
CA ASN A 289 -72.88 18.20 -12.44
C ASN A 289 -73.03 19.25 -13.55
N PRO A 290 -72.68 20.53 -13.29
CA PRO A 290 -72.53 21.55 -14.32
C PRO A 290 -71.24 21.31 -15.12
N PHE A 291 -71.23 20.28 -15.97
CA PHE A 291 -70.14 20.05 -16.91
C PHE A 291 -70.19 21.11 -18.01
N ARG A 292 -69.05 21.78 -18.28
CA ARG A 292 -68.88 22.74 -19.37
C ARG A 292 -67.80 22.23 -20.30
N GLY A 293 -68.18 21.86 -21.52
CA GLY A 293 -67.26 21.31 -22.51
C GLY A 293 -67.92 20.29 -23.44
N LEU A 294 -67.09 19.46 -24.04
CA LEU A 294 -67.47 18.41 -24.97
C LEU A 294 -67.33 17.05 -24.30
N MET A 295 -68.36 16.22 -24.34
CA MET A 295 -68.31 14.81 -23.96
C MET A 295 -68.39 13.96 -25.24
N LEU A 296 -67.40 13.10 -25.45
CA LEU A 296 -67.29 12.20 -26.60
C LEU A 296 -67.81 10.82 -26.17
N ALA A 297 -68.69 10.23 -26.98
CA ALA A 297 -69.35 8.97 -26.64
C ALA A 297 -68.40 7.78 -26.85
N ALA A 298 -67.95 7.52 -28.08
CA ALA A 298 -66.97 6.46 -28.34
C ALA A 298 -66.02 6.86 -29.46
N GLY A 299 -64.79 6.41 -29.38
CA GLY A 299 -63.81 6.68 -30.41
C GLY A 299 -62.56 5.82 -30.29
N GLU A 300 -61.68 6.07 -31.24
CA GLU A 300 -60.40 5.41 -31.39
C GLU A 300 -59.27 6.44 -31.30
N ALA A 301 -58.11 5.98 -30.85
CA ALA A 301 -56.89 6.76 -30.81
C ALA A 301 -55.72 5.92 -31.30
N THR A 302 -54.88 6.43 -32.21
CA THR A 302 -53.69 5.73 -32.68
C THR A 302 -52.56 6.68 -33.09
N GLY A 303 -51.33 6.30 -32.81
CA GLY A 303 -50.12 7.00 -33.26
C GLY A 303 -49.43 6.34 -34.46
N LYS A 304 -50.03 5.33 -35.10
CA LYS A 304 -49.38 4.47 -36.11
C LYS A 304 -48.66 5.23 -37.24
N ASP A 305 -49.21 6.36 -37.68
CA ASP A 305 -48.67 7.13 -38.81
C ASP A 305 -47.67 8.22 -38.37
N LEU A 306 -47.54 8.46 -37.05
CA LEU A 306 -46.70 9.54 -36.48
C LEU A 306 -45.55 9.00 -35.63
N ILE A 307 -45.70 7.80 -35.04
CA ILE A 307 -44.69 7.16 -34.21
C ILE A 307 -43.81 6.26 -35.10
N PRO A 308 -42.49 6.47 -35.14
CA PRO A 308 -41.57 5.62 -35.89
C PRO A 308 -41.58 4.16 -35.41
N ALA A 309 -41.21 3.24 -36.30
CA ALA A 309 -41.14 1.81 -36.00
C ALA A 309 -40.14 1.47 -34.87
N GLU A 310 -38.99 2.17 -34.82
CA GLU A 310 -38.05 2.13 -33.69
C GLU A 310 -38.32 3.33 -32.78
N SER A 311 -39.01 3.11 -31.66
CA SER A 311 -39.33 4.15 -30.67
C SER A 311 -39.57 3.55 -29.28
N ASN A 312 -39.06 4.20 -28.24
CA ASN A 312 -39.35 3.83 -26.85
C ASN A 312 -40.81 4.10 -26.46
N THR A 313 -41.51 4.97 -27.20
CA THR A 313 -42.96 5.21 -27.09
C THR A 313 -43.75 4.45 -28.15
N GLY A 314 -43.17 3.41 -28.75
CA GLY A 314 -43.81 2.61 -29.81
C GLY A 314 -45.15 1.97 -29.40
N TYR A 315 -45.41 1.81 -28.10
CA TYR A 315 -46.73 1.39 -27.59
C TYR A 315 -47.87 2.34 -28.03
N LEU A 316 -47.59 3.61 -28.33
CA LEU A 316 -48.56 4.59 -28.83
C LEU A 316 -48.98 4.33 -30.29
N ALA A 317 -48.23 3.53 -31.04
CA ALA A 317 -48.61 3.12 -32.40
C ALA A 317 -49.79 2.13 -32.43
N GLY A 318 -50.15 1.55 -31.28
CA GLY A 318 -51.31 0.67 -31.14
C GLY A 318 -52.63 1.37 -31.47
N LEU A 319 -53.65 0.56 -31.76
CA LEU A 319 -55.03 1.05 -31.88
C LEU A 319 -55.68 1.00 -30.50
N TYR A 320 -56.06 2.15 -29.97
CA TYR A 320 -56.76 2.28 -28.69
C TYR A 320 -58.22 2.68 -28.90
N THR A 321 -59.08 2.27 -27.98
CA THR A 321 -60.51 2.63 -27.94
C THR A 321 -60.86 3.28 -26.62
N PHE A 322 -61.89 4.13 -26.61
CA PHE A 322 -62.47 4.68 -25.39
C PHE A 322 -64.00 4.71 -25.49
N SER A 323 -64.66 4.49 -24.36
CA SER A 323 -66.13 4.48 -24.22
C SER A 323 -66.71 5.79 -23.67
N SER A 324 -65.84 6.72 -23.29
CA SER A 324 -66.19 8.12 -22.99
C SER A 324 -64.90 8.92 -22.83
N ALA A 325 -64.88 10.14 -23.37
CA ALA A 325 -63.82 11.11 -23.12
C ALA A 325 -64.43 12.51 -23.00
N THR A 326 -63.69 13.45 -22.41
CA THR A 326 -64.12 14.83 -22.26
C THR A 326 -63.09 15.79 -22.81
N VAL A 327 -63.52 16.88 -23.43
CA VAL A 327 -62.68 18.02 -23.78
C VAL A 327 -63.21 19.22 -23.02
N THR A 328 -62.35 19.85 -22.22
CA THR A 328 -62.67 21.04 -21.43
C THR A 328 -61.74 22.19 -21.82
N SER A 329 -61.82 23.34 -21.14
CA SER A 329 -60.87 24.45 -21.31
C SER A 329 -59.40 24.03 -21.15
N GLN A 330 -59.15 22.94 -20.42
CA GLN A 330 -57.82 22.41 -20.16
C GLN A 330 -57.37 21.37 -21.20
N GLY A 331 -58.23 20.97 -22.14
CA GLY A 331 -57.92 19.97 -23.17
C GLY A 331 -58.66 18.64 -23.01
N PHE A 332 -58.13 17.63 -23.71
CA PHE A 332 -58.67 16.26 -23.76
C PHE A 332 -58.34 15.46 -22.50
N CYS A 333 -59.34 14.79 -21.94
CA CYS A 333 -59.25 13.90 -20.79
C CYS A 333 -60.01 12.60 -21.10
N GLY A 334 -59.36 11.45 -20.94
CA GLY A 334 -59.98 10.15 -21.24
C GLY A 334 -59.12 8.97 -20.85
N SER A 335 -59.74 7.79 -20.76
CA SER A 335 -59.05 6.52 -20.54
C SER A 335 -59.12 5.69 -21.80
N LEU A 336 -57.95 5.42 -22.37
CA LEU A 336 -57.78 4.65 -23.60
C LEU A 336 -57.43 3.20 -23.24
N THR A 337 -58.02 2.23 -23.96
CA THR A 337 -57.71 0.80 -23.81
C THR A 337 -57.27 0.23 -25.15
N LEU A 338 -56.18 -0.54 -25.16
CA LEU A 338 -55.65 -1.16 -26.37
C LEU A 338 -56.67 -2.16 -26.96
N ALA A 339 -56.99 -2.00 -28.25
CA ALA A 339 -57.97 -2.82 -28.96
C ALA A 339 -57.35 -4.10 -29.56
N SER A 340 -56.07 -4.07 -29.90
CA SER A 340 -55.33 -5.20 -30.44
C SER A 340 -53.85 -5.16 -30.03
N PRO A 341 -53.18 -6.31 -29.89
CA PRO A 341 -51.77 -6.36 -29.52
C PRO A 341 -50.89 -5.50 -30.43
N VAL A 342 -49.90 -4.82 -29.84
CA VAL A 342 -48.93 -4.00 -30.56
C VAL A 342 -47.52 -4.48 -30.26
N SER A 343 -46.65 -4.48 -31.27
CA SER A 343 -45.22 -4.74 -31.10
C SER A 343 -44.40 -3.58 -31.66
N PHE A 344 -43.32 -3.24 -30.98
CA PHE A 344 -42.44 -2.15 -31.36
C PHE A 344 -41.00 -2.42 -30.92
N ASP A 345 -40.05 -1.82 -31.64
CA ASP A 345 -38.63 -1.94 -31.32
C ASP A 345 -38.16 -0.69 -30.54
N ALA A 346 -37.34 -0.90 -29.52
CA ALA A 346 -36.82 0.21 -28.71
C ALA A 346 -35.71 0.96 -29.46
N ALA A 347 -35.72 2.29 -29.36
CA ALA A 347 -34.69 3.15 -29.92
C ALA A 347 -33.48 3.29 -28.98
N ASN A 348 -33.68 3.19 -27.66
CA ASN A 348 -32.60 3.25 -26.66
C ASN A 348 -32.91 2.38 -25.42
N PRO A 349 -32.15 1.29 -25.20
CA PRO A 349 -31.13 0.72 -26.08
C PRO A 349 -31.72 0.03 -27.31
N ARG A 350 -31.02 0.12 -28.45
CA ARG A 350 -31.43 -0.55 -29.71
C ARG A 350 -31.42 -2.07 -29.60
N GLY A 351 -32.30 -2.72 -30.36
CA GLY A 351 -32.34 -4.19 -30.53
C GLY A 351 -33.29 -4.92 -29.60
N TYR A 352 -33.98 -4.20 -28.71
CA TYR A 352 -35.09 -4.72 -27.93
C TYR A 352 -36.37 -4.72 -28.75
N SER A 353 -37.17 -5.77 -28.63
CA SER A 353 -38.52 -5.83 -29.22
C SER A 353 -39.54 -6.10 -28.12
N ILE A 354 -40.57 -5.27 -28.00
CA ILE A 354 -41.57 -5.32 -26.94
C ILE A 354 -42.93 -5.63 -27.56
N THR A 355 -43.60 -6.65 -27.06
CA THR A 355 -44.97 -7.02 -27.43
C THR A 355 -45.92 -6.77 -26.28
N ALA A 356 -46.88 -5.88 -26.48
CA ALA A 356 -47.96 -5.55 -25.56
C ALA A 356 -49.26 -6.24 -26.00
N ASN A 357 -49.86 -7.10 -25.16
CA ASN A 357 -51.16 -7.71 -25.48
C ASN A 357 -52.33 -6.86 -24.97
N ALA A 358 -52.14 -6.13 -23.87
CA ALA A 358 -53.09 -5.16 -23.35
C ALA A 358 -52.36 -3.88 -22.91
N ALA A 359 -53.03 -2.74 -22.96
CA ALA A 359 -52.53 -1.50 -22.38
C ALA A 359 -53.69 -0.56 -22.03
N LYS A 360 -53.47 0.26 -21.00
CA LYS A 360 -54.39 1.31 -20.54
C LYS A 360 -53.62 2.62 -20.43
N ILE A 361 -54.10 3.66 -21.07
CA ILE A 361 -53.47 4.98 -21.04
C ILE A 361 -54.48 6.00 -20.53
N LYS A 362 -54.10 6.76 -19.50
CA LYS A 362 -54.91 7.83 -18.96
C LYS A 362 -54.39 9.18 -19.46
N ILE A 363 -55.21 9.87 -20.21
CA ILE A 363 -54.93 11.20 -20.73
C ILE A 363 -55.62 12.23 -19.84
N SER A 364 -54.87 13.26 -19.48
CA SER A 364 -55.36 14.44 -18.77
C SER A 364 -54.77 15.67 -19.45
N GLN A 365 -55.62 16.62 -19.84
CA GLN A 365 -55.18 17.88 -20.45
C GLN A 365 -54.29 17.67 -21.69
N CYS A 366 -54.70 16.78 -22.59
CA CYS A 366 -53.95 16.37 -23.79
C CYS A 366 -52.58 15.70 -23.53
N ARG A 367 -52.25 15.36 -22.27
CA ARG A 367 -51.01 14.71 -21.89
C ARG A 367 -51.27 13.36 -21.26
N ILE A 368 -50.36 12.43 -21.45
CA ILE A 368 -50.39 11.16 -20.71
C ILE A 368 -50.07 11.49 -19.25
N SER A 369 -50.98 11.12 -18.35
CA SER A 369 -50.82 11.32 -16.91
C SER A 369 -50.29 10.06 -16.22
N SER A 370 -50.72 8.90 -16.70
CA SER A 370 -50.29 7.57 -16.24
C SER A 370 -50.77 6.52 -17.24
N GLY A 371 -50.19 5.34 -17.21
CA GLY A 371 -50.72 4.18 -17.93
C GLY A 371 -50.05 2.88 -17.51
N SER A 372 -50.55 1.78 -18.04
CA SER A 372 -49.95 0.46 -17.91
C SER A 372 -49.95 -0.27 -19.24
N ILE A 373 -48.92 -1.08 -19.48
CA ILE A 373 -48.89 -2.09 -20.52
C ILE A 373 -48.92 -3.44 -19.82
N ASP A 374 -50.00 -4.18 -20.02
CA ASP A 374 -50.29 -5.40 -19.30
C ASP A 374 -50.09 -6.63 -20.21
N ASP A 375 -49.59 -7.71 -19.60
CA ASP A 375 -49.32 -9.01 -20.22
C ASP A 375 -48.54 -8.95 -21.53
N GLY A 376 -47.23 -9.15 -21.48
CA GLY A 376 -46.39 -9.08 -22.69
C GLY A 376 -45.05 -9.78 -22.60
N VAL A 377 -44.26 -9.59 -23.66
CA VAL A 377 -42.92 -10.20 -23.80
C VAL A 377 -41.94 -9.14 -24.30
N VAL A 378 -40.73 -9.17 -23.75
CA VAL A 378 -39.57 -8.40 -24.20
C VAL A 378 -38.54 -9.38 -24.76
N GLU A 379 -38.19 -9.23 -26.03
CA GLU A 379 -37.05 -9.90 -26.64
C GLU A 379 -35.79 -9.05 -26.48
N LEU A 380 -34.71 -9.68 -26.01
CA LEU A 380 -33.43 -9.01 -25.76
C LEU A 380 -32.56 -8.94 -27.04
N PRO A 381 -31.63 -7.97 -27.12
CA PRO A 381 -30.71 -7.85 -28.26
C PRO A 381 -29.80 -9.06 -28.40
N ALA A 382 -29.89 -9.78 -29.53
CA ALA A 382 -29.07 -10.96 -29.81
C ALA A 382 -27.55 -10.68 -29.90
N LYS A 383 -27.17 -9.41 -30.13
CA LYS A 383 -25.77 -8.96 -30.12
C LYS A 383 -25.23 -8.73 -28.71
N ALA A 384 -26.10 -8.59 -27.71
CA ALA A 384 -25.72 -8.39 -26.32
C ALA A 384 -25.70 -9.70 -25.53
N VAL A 385 -26.75 -10.52 -25.71
CA VAL A 385 -26.92 -11.79 -24.99
C VAL A 385 -27.53 -12.86 -25.88
N CYS A 386 -27.18 -14.12 -25.59
CA CYS A 386 -27.77 -15.29 -26.22
C CYS A 386 -28.12 -16.38 -25.19
N ARG A 387 -28.96 -17.34 -25.56
CA ARG A 387 -29.11 -18.61 -24.83
C ARG A 387 -28.01 -19.59 -25.24
N GLY A 388 -27.37 -20.23 -24.26
CA GLY A 388 -26.39 -21.30 -24.49
C GLY A 388 -25.20 -20.86 -25.35
N SER A 389 -24.79 -21.70 -26.31
CA SER A 389 -23.54 -21.56 -27.06
C SER A 389 -23.55 -20.60 -28.26
N GLY A 390 -24.55 -19.71 -28.39
CA GLY A 390 -24.43 -18.56 -29.31
C GLY A 390 -25.65 -18.17 -30.16
N SER A 391 -26.72 -18.97 -30.24
CA SER A 391 -27.74 -18.79 -31.30
C SER A 391 -29.18 -18.54 -30.86
N GLY A 392 -29.51 -18.60 -29.57
CA GLY A 392 -30.88 -18.38 -29.10
C GLY A 392 -31.17 -16.95 -28.62
N ARG A 393 -32.28 -16.34 -29.04
CA ARG A 393 -32.78 -15.08 -28.45
C ARG A 393 -33.29 -15.32 -27.03
N VAL A 394 -32.93 -14.42 -26.12
CA VAL A 394 -33.43 -14.43 -24.74
C VAL A 394 -34.72 -13.61 -24.68
N LYS A 395 -35.73 -14.10 -23.97
CA LYS A 395 -37.02 -13.42 -23.78
C LYS A 395 -37.30 -13.27 -22.27
N ALA A 396 -37.95 -12.18 -21.90
CA ALA A 396 -38.50 -11.93 -20.58
C ALA A 396 -40.01 -11.61 -20.70
N ARG A 397 -40.82 -12.07 -19.76
CA ARG A 397 -42.26 -11.80 -19.71
C ARG A 397 -42.54 -10.67 -18.73
N TYR A 398 -43.62 -9.93 -18.90
CA TYR A 398 -44.07 -8.98 -17.88
C TYR A 398 -45.58 -9.07 -17.71
N SER A 399 -46.04 -8.85 -16.47
CA SER A 399 -47.46 -8.76 -16.14
C SER A 399 -47.95 -7.32 -16.30
N SER A 400 -47.17 -6.33 -15.88
CA SER A 400 -47.49 -4.91 -16.06
C SER A 400 -46.23 -4.04 -16.09
N LEU A 401 -46.15 -3.15 -17.07
CA LEU A 401 -45.17 -2.07 -17.17
C LEU A 401 -45.87 -0.73 -17.00
N ASN A 402 -45.36 0.13 -16.14
CA ASN A 402 -45.88 1.46 -15.87
C ASN A 402 -45.42 2.48 -16.93
N ILE A 403 -46.37 3.27 -17.41
CA ILE A 403 -46.14 4.47 -18.23
C ILE A 403 -46.29 5.68 -17.32
N ASP A 404 -45.23 6.47 -17.17
CA ASP A 404 -45.28 7.70 -16.36
C ASP A 404 -45.72 8.93 -17.17
N SER A 405 -45.80 10.08 -16.51
CA SER A 405 -46.19 11.35 -17.14
C SER A 405 -45.13 11.92 -18.10
N GLU A 406 -43.90 11.41 -18.04
CA GLU A 406 -42.83 11.71 -19.01
C GLU A 406 -42.87 10.75 -20.21
N MET A 407 -43.80 9.79 -20.21
CA MET A 407 -43.95 8.69 -21.18
C MET A 407 -42.81 7.67 -21.14
N ASP A 408 -42.05 7.63 -20.05
CA ASP A 408 -41.07 6.56 -19.82
C ASP A 408 -41.82 5.25 -19.52
N LEU A 409 -41.31 4.15 -20.05
CA LEU A 409 -41.84 2.81 -19.80
C LEU A 409 -40.93 2.09 -18.81
N SER A 410 -41.49 1.58 -17.72
CA SER A 410 -40.70 0.91 -16.67
C SER A 410 -41.48 -0.15 -15.91
N GLY A 411 -40.81 -1.18 -15.42
CA GLY A 411 -41.46 -2.20 -14.62
C GLY A 411 -40.61 -3.46 -14.44
N GLU A 412 -41.18 -4.43 -13.74
CA GLU A 412 -40.56 -5.73 -13.52
C GLU A 412 -40.80 -6.66 -14.71
N VAL A 413 -39.76 -7.41 -15.06
CA VAL A 413 -39.80 -8.47 -16.06
C VAL A 413 -39.35 -9.76 -15.43
N HIS A 414 -39.93 -10.87 -15.87
CA HIS A 414 -39.66 -12.20 -15.38
C HIS A 414 -38.98 -13.06 -16.43
N PHE A 415 -37.92 -13.76 -16.02
CA PHE A 415 -37.22 -14.71 -16.86
C PHE A 415 -37.72 -16.13 -16.58
N ASP A 416 -37.92 -16.93 -17.62
CA ASP A 416 -38.25 -18.36 -17.49
C ASP A 416 -36.97 -19.14 -17.09
N LYS A 417 -36.40 -18.89 -15.90
CA LYS A 417 -35.13 -19.44 -15.39
C LYS A 417 -34.09 -19.71 -16.47
N SER A 418 -33.79 -18.67 -17.24
CA SER A 418 -32.98 -18.79 -18.45
C SER A 418 -31.51 -18.55 -18.13
N SER A 419 -30.66 -19.49 -18.53
CA SER A 419 -29.21 -19.23 -18.63
C SER A 419 -28.96 -18.30 -19.82
N ILE A 420 -28.26 -17.21 -19.56
CA ILE A 420 -27.79 -16.26 -20.58
C ILE A 420 -26.28 -16.36 -20.71
N CYS A 421 -25.79 -16.10 -21.91
CA CYS A 421 -24.37 -15.98 -22.21
C CYS A 421 -24.07 -14.66 -22.91
N TRP A 422 -22.87 -14.13 -22.67
CA TRP A 422 -22.35 -12.92 -23.31
C TRP A 422 -20.85 -13.04 -23.62
N GLY A 423 -20.33 -12.06 -24.35
CA GLY A 423 -18.96 -12.05 -24.87
C GLY A 423 -18.93 -11.35 -26.23
N GLN A 424 -18.20 -11.92 -27.18
CA GLN A 424 -18.17 -11.42 -28.55
C GLN A 424 -19.31 -12.04 -29.37
N LEU A 425 -20.47 -11.40 -29.40
CA LEU A 425 -21.66 -11.87 -30.14
C LEU A 425 -21.97 -11.03 -31.39
N SER A 426 -21.23 -9.94 -31.61
CA SER A 426 -21.50 -8.97 -32.68
C SER A 426 -21.19 -9.48 -34.09
N ASP A 427 -20.23 -10.40 -34.23
CA ASP A 427 -19.83 -11.04 -35.48
C ASP A 427 -20.41 -12.46 -35.58
N PRO A 428 -21.41 -12.70 -36.45
CA PRO A 428 -22.01 -14.02 -36.63
C PRO A 428 -21.02 -15.13 -37.02
N ALA A 429 -19.90 -14.79 -37.68
CA ALA A 429 -18.89 -15.76 -38.10
C ALA A 429 -17.92 -16.15 -36.97
N ARG A 430 -17.84 -15.36 -35.89
CA ARG A 430 -16.86 -15.50 -34.81
C ARG A 430 -17.46 -15.30 -33.43
N GLN A 431 -18.67 -15.84 -33.21
CA GLN A 431 -19.34 -15.73 -31.93
C GLN A 431 -18.59 -16.49 -30.83
N ILE A 432 -18.33 -15.80 -29.71
CA ILE A 432 -17.71 -16.36 -28.51
C ILE A 432 -18.58 -15.99 -27.30
N ALA A 433 -19.31 -16.99 -26.79
CA ALA A 433 -19.94 -16.96 -25.49
C ALA A 433 -18.88 -17.27 -24.42
N ALA A 434 -18.21 -16.22 -23.92
CA ALA A 434 -17.11 -16.34 -22.97
C ALA A 434 -17.60 -16.40 -21.51
N TRP A 435 -18.76 -15.79 -21.25
CA TRP A 435 -19.35 -15.67 -19.93
C TRP A 435 -20.80 -16.13 -19.96
N GLY A 436 -21.26 -16.69 -18.86
CA GLY A 436 -22.64 -17.13 -18.67
C GLY A 436 -23.14 -16.80 -17.27
N ALA A 437 -24.45 -16.73 -17.10
CA ALA A 437 -25.09 -16.60 -15.79
C ALA A 437 -26.50 -17.18 -15.86
N THR A 438 -26.97 -17.72 -14.74
CA THR A 438 -28.39 -18.01 -14.55
C THR A 438 -29.06 -16.75 -14.02
N LEU A 439 -30.02 -16.24 -14.78
CA LEU A 439 -30.86 -15.14 -14.32
C LEU A 439 -31.86 -15.68 -13.29
N THR A 440 -31.95 -15.03 -12.13
CA THR A 440 -33.07 -15.25 -11.22
C THR A 440 -34.37 -14.72 -11.84
N ASP A 441 -35.51 -15.06 -11.24
CA ASP A 441 -36.84 -14.87 -11.82
C ASP A 441 -37.21 -13.39 -12.11
N ILE A 442 -36.44 -12.38 -11.69
CA ILE A 442 -36.82 -10.96 -11.77
C ILE A 442 -35.70 -10.08 -12.37
N GLY A 443 -36.07 -9.21 -13.30
CA GLY A 443 -35.27 -8.07 -13.78
C GLY A 443 -36.12 -6.79 -13.87
N TYR A 444 -35.48 -5.67 -14.15
CA TYR A 444 -36.11 -4.34 -14.18
C TYR A 444 -35.88 -3.67 -15.52
N LEU A 445 -36.96 -3.41 -16.25
CA LEU A 445 -36.95 -2.68 -17.52
C LEU A 445 -37.09 -1.19 -17.27
N TYR A 446 -36.27 -0.37 -17.94
CA TYR A 446 -36.45 1.07 -18.05
C TYR A 446 -36.16 1.55 -19.48
N LEU A 447 -37.13 2.20 -20.11
CA LEU A 447 -37.01 2.80 -21.44
C LEU A 447 -37.43 4.29 -21.40
N PRO A 448 -36.51 5.24 -21.63
CA PRO A 448 -36.81 6.66 -21.58
C PRO A 448 -37.49 7.19 -22.87
N ASN A 449 -38.38 8.17 -22.76
CA ASN A 449 -39.07 8.84 -23.87
C ASN A 449 -38.23 9.94 -24.57
N GLY A 450 -36.95 9.68 -24.85
CA GLY A 450 -36.15 10.67 -25.59
C GLY A 450 -34.79 10.16 -26.03
N PRO A 451 -34.14 10.90 -26.95
CA PRO A 451 -32.78 10.59 -27.39
C PRO A 451 -31.80 10.89 -26.24
N ARG A 452 -31.66 9.94 -25.32
CA ARG A 452 -30.60 9.94 -24.32
C ARG A 452 -29.41 9.17 -24.87
N SER A 453 -28.19 9.60 -24.51
CA SER A 453 -27.02 8.75 -24.72
C SER A 453 -27.23 7.41 -24.05
N SER A 454 -26.83 6.32 -24.71
CA SER A 454 -26.80 5.02 -24.05
C SER A 454 -25.92 5.11 -22.81
N TYR A 455 -26.39 4.50 -21.71
CA TYR A 455 -25.60 4.41 -20.50
C TYR A 455 -24.24 3.76 -20.80
N CYS A 456 -23.17 4.35 -20.25
CA CYS A 456 -21.82 3.82 -20.29
C CYS A 456 -21.20 4.00 -18.90
N PRO A 457 -20.72 2.92 -18.26
CA PRO A 457 -20.05 3.01 -16.96
C PRO A 457 -18.62 3.55 -17.05
N ASP A 458 -18.06 3.76 -18.25
CA ASP A 458 -16.72 4.32 -18.42
C ASP A 458 -16.71 5.83 -18.06
N GLN A 459 -15.75 6.26 -17.24
CA GLN A 459 -15.50 7.68 -16.94
C GLN A 459 -14.22 8.21 -17.60
N GLY A 460 -13.51 7.40 -18.39
CA GLY A 460 -12.18 7.70 -18.93
C GLY A 460 -11.05 7.56 -17.90
N SER A 461 -11.36 7.61 -16.61
CA SER A 461 -10.43 7.37 -15.49
C SER A 461 -10.69 6.07 -14.72
N GLY A 462 -11.68 5.27 -15.15
CA GLY A 462 -12.07 4.03 -14.47
C GLY A 462 -13.56 3.72 -14.59
N PHE A 463 -13.95 2.58 -14.01
CA PHE A 463 -15.33 2.09 -13.98
C PHE A 463 -16.17 2.84 -12.94
N LYS A 464 -17.33 3.37 -13.36
CA LYS A 464 -18.31 3.99 -12.47
C LYS A 464 -19.09 2.92 -11.71
N ALA A 465 -18.67 2.62 -10.48
CA ALA A 465 -19.47 1.81 -9.58
C ALA A 465 -20.79 2.54 -9.24
N ILE A 466 -21.92 1.83 -9.40
CA ILE A 466 -23.25 2.34 -9.04
C ILE A 466 -23.87 1.38 -8.04
N SER A 467 -24.36 1.92 -6.93
CA SER A 467 -25.15 1.16 -5.97
C SER A 467 -26.63 1.22 -6.37
N ILE A 468 -27.13 0.12 -6.92
CA ILE A 468 -28.54 -0.05 -7.26
C ILE A 468 -29.20 -0.77 -6.09
N SER A 469 -30.13 -0.11 -5.41
CA SER A 469 -30.90 -0.73 -4.33
C SER A 469 -32.34 -0.24 -4.35
N TYR A 470 -33.22 -0.92 -3.63
CA TYR A 470 -34.63 -0.56 -3.56
C TYR A 470 -34.85 0.89 -3.07
N PRO A 471 -35.80 1.65 -3.68
CA PRO A 471 -36.56 1.31 -4.88
C PRO A 471 -35.71 1.44 -6.17
N ILE A 472 -35.71 0.40 -7.01
CA ILE A 472 -34.76 0.23 -8.13
C ILE A 472 -35.06 1.15 -9.31
N ILE A 473 -36.30 1.16 -9.81
CA ILE A 473 -36.69 1.93 -11.01
C ILE A 473 -36.34 3.43 -10.91
N PRO A 474 -36.65 4.16 -9.81
CA PRO A 474 -36.26 5.56 -9.67
C PRO A 474 -34.74 5.79 -9.76
N LYS A 475 -33.92 4.83 -9.28
CA LYS A 475 -32.46 4.92 -9.37
C LYS A 475 -31.96 4.67 -10.79
N LEU A 476 -32.53 3.70 -11.50
CA LEU A 476 -32.21 3.49 -12.92
C LEU A 476 -32.53 4.74 -13.74
N LYS A 477 -33.68 5.35 -13.48
CA LYS A 477 -34.11 6.61 -14.12
C LYS A 477 -33.15 7.76 -13.82
N ALA A 478 -32.79 7.97 -12.55
CA ALA A 478 -31.86 9.02 -12.14
C ALA A 478 -30.44 8.82 -12.70
N ALA A 479 -29.99 7.57 -12.84
CA ALA A 479 -28.69 7.23 -13.41
C ALA A 479 -28.69 7.14 -14.95
N GLY A 480 -29.86 7.17 -15.59
CA GLY A 480 -29.99 7.02 -17.04
C GLY A 480 -29.73 5.61 -17.57
N ILE A 481 -29.86 4.58 -16.73
CA ILE A 481 -29.57 3.18 -17.07
C ILE A 481 -30.75 2.58 -17.85
N ALA A 482 -30.81 2.82 -19.16
CA ALA A 482 -31.87 2.29 -20.03
C ALA A 482 -31.60 0.83 -20.48
N GLY A 483 -32.63 0.00 -20.53
CA GLY A 483 -32.56 -1.43 -20.85
C GLY A 483 -33.09 -2.30 -19.71
N ILE A 484 -32.79 -3.59 -19.73
CA ILE A 484 -33.09 -4.50 -18.60
C ILE A 484 -31.88 -4.60 -17.69
N THR A 485 -32.09 -4.31 -16.40
CA THR A 485 -31.11 -4.48 -15.32
C THR A 485 -31.49 -5.67 -14.45
N VAL A 486 -30.53 -6.53 -14.16
CA VAL A 486 -30.67 -7.68 -13.26
C VAL A 486 -29.69 -7.51 -12.11
N LEU A 487 -30.16 -7.70 -10.88
CA LEU A 487 -29.34 -7.60 -9.66
C LEU A 487 -29.00 -8.98 -9.10
N ASP A 488 -29.98 -9.89 -9.14
CA ASP A 488 -29.81 -11.23 -8.60
C ASP A 488 -29.36 -12.20 -9.71
N LEU A 489 -28.06 -12.50 -9.71
CA LEU A 489 -27.42 -13.46 -10.61
C LEU A 489 -27.00 -14.69 -9.81
N SER A 490 -27.13 -15.88 -10.39
CA SER A 490 -26.57 -17.09 -9.83
C SER A 490 -25.78 -17.86 -10.88
N ASP A 491 -24.91 -18.76 -10.43
CA ASP A 491 -24.13 -19.66 -11.30
C ASP A 491 -23.44 -18.92 -12.45
N VAL A 492 -22.68 -17.87 -12.13
CA VAL A 492 -21.89 -17.17 -13.15
C VAL A 492 -20.79 -18.11 -13.65
N GLN A 493 -20.75 -18.32 -14.96
CA GLN A 493 -19.87 -19.27 -15.64
C GLN A 493 -18.82 -18.54 -16.47
N VAL A 494 -17.56 -18.97 -16.34
CA VAL A 494 -16.42 -18.46 -17.13
C VAL A 494 -15.94 -19.58 -18.06
N HIS A 495 -16.21 -19.44 -19.35
CA HIS A 495 -15.89 -20.43 -20.39
C HIS A 495 -14.48 -20.21 -20.94
N SER A 496 -13.47 -20.46 -20.11
CA SER A 496 -12.06 -20.24 -20.48
C SER A 496 -11.47 -21.38 -21.32
N MET A 497 -10.81 -21.04 -22.43
CA MET A 497 -10.03 -22.01 -23.22
C MET A 497 -8.72 -22.44 -22.53
N ASP A 498 -8.33 -21.74 -21.46
CA ASP A 498 -7.23 -22.11 -20.58
C ASP A 498 -7.60 -23.23 -19.60
N ARG A 499 -8.76 -23.85 -19.76
CA ARG A 499 -9.14 -25.11 -19.09
C ARG A 499 -9.42 -26.20 -20.13
N LYS A 500 -9.03 -27.44 -19.83
CA LYS A 500 -9.34 -28.58 -20.71
C LYS A 500 -10.86 -28.74 -20.85
N GLY A 501 -11.34 -28.74 -22.09
CA GLY A 501 -12.77 -28.77 -22.40
C GLY A 501 -13.51 -27.45 -22.16
N GLY A 502 -12.77 -26.33 -22.00
CA GLY A 502 -13.21 -25.03 -21.51
C GLY A 502 -14.61 -24.52 -21.88
N ARG A 503 -15.07 -24.72 -23.12
CA ARG A 503 -16.44 -24.35 -23.53
C ARG A 503 -17.51 -25.18 -22.82
N ASN A 504 -17.26 -26.48 -22.65
CA ASN A 504 -18.18 -27.45 -22.06
C ASN A 504 -17.89 -27.72 -20.58
N ASN A 505 -16.86 -27.09 -20.02
CA ASN A 505 -16.41 -27.25 -18.63
C ASN A 505 -16.03 -25.88 -18.04
N PRO A 506 -17.01 -24.97 -17.86
CA PRO A 506 -16.75 -23.63 -17.33
C PRO A 506 -16.38 -23.64 -15.85
N ILE A 507 -15.73 -22.56 -15.40
CA ILE A 507 -15.58 -22.27 -13.97
C ILE A 507 -16.88 -21.64 -13.50
N SER A 508 -17.56 -22.26 -12.53
CA SER A 508 -18.89 -21.85 -12.08
C SER A 508 -18.81 -21.21 -10.70
N PHE A 509 -19.41 -20.03 -10.55
CA PHE A 509 -19.49 -19.27 -9.30
C PHE A 509 -20.95 -19.18 -8.85
N PRO A 510 -21.37 -19.96 -7.84
CA PRO A 510 -22.78 -20.07 -7.45
C PRO A 510 -23.29 -18.86 -6.65
N TYR A 511 -22.43 -18.25 -5.81
CA TYR A 511 -22.79 -17.17 -4.90
C TYR A 511 -22.21 -15.84 -5.37
N ILE A 512 -23.08 -15.03 -5.97
CA ILE A 512 -22.73 -13.79 -6.65
C ILE A 512 -23.48 -12.62 -6.03
N ASP A 513 -22.80 -11.48 -5.96
CA ASP A 513 -23.38 -10.18 -5.70
C ASP A 513 -23.01 -9.22 -6.85
N GLY A 514 -23.87 -8.25 -7.14
CA GLY A 514 -23.61 -7.26 -8.18
C GLY A 514 -24.82 -6.95 -9.05
N TRP A 515 -24.56 -6.48 -10.27
CA TRP A 515 -25.61 -6.16 -11.22
C TRP A 515 -25.10 -6.20 -12.65
N ILE A 516 -26.01 -6.48 -13.57
CA ILE A 516 -25.78 -6.36 -15.00
C ILE A 516 -26.92 -5.58 -15.66
N ARG A 517 -26.58 -4.76 -16.64
CA ARG A 517 -27.50 -4.10 -17.57
C ARG A 517 -27.24 -4.65 -18.95
N ILE A 518 -28.30 -5.12 -19.59
CA ILE A 518 -28.25 -5.60 -20.97
C ILE A 518 -28.41 -4.36 -21.87
N GLY A 519 -27.36 -4.06 -22.63
CA GLY A 519 -27.30 -2.93 -23.57
C GLY A 519 -27.63 -3.37 -25.00
N SER A 520 -27.31 -2.51 -25.97
CA SER A 520 -27.57 -2.79 -27.40
C SER A 520 -26.54 -3.74 -28.03
N SER A 521 -25.28 -3.64 -27.62
CA SER A 521 -24.14 -4.39 -28.18
C SER A 521 -23.43 -5.30 -27.17
N GLY A 522 -23.85 -5.31 -25.91
CA GLY A 522 -23.20 -6.07 -24.85
C GLY A 522 -23.82 -5.83 -23.48
N ILE A 523 -23.17 -6.37 -22.46
CA ILE A 523 -23.55 -6.19 -21.05
C ILE A 523 -22.65 -5.14 -20.39
N ASP A 524 -23.24 -4.27 -19.58
CA ASP A 524 -22.53 -3.40 -18.65
C ASP A 524 -22.80 -3.87 -17.22
N GLY A 525 -21.83 -3.87 -16.32
CA GLY A 525 -22.11 -4.29 -14.94
C GLY A 525 -20.89 -4.60 -14.11
N GLN A 526 -21.11 -4.94 -12.85
CA GLN A 526 -20.09 -5.37 -11.90
C GLN A 526 -20.56 -6.65 -11.23
N ILE A 527 -19.71 -7.68 -11.26
CA ILE A 527 -19.99 -9.00 -10.70
C ILE A 527 -18.92 -9.35 -9.68
N LEU A 528 -19.35 -9.73 -8.48
CA LEU A 528 -18.51 -10.11 -7.35
C LEU A 528 -18.89 -11.53 -6.90
N ALA A 529 -17.90 -12.40 -6.71
CA ALA A 529 -18.09 -13.67 -6.02
C ALA A 529 -17.89 -13.47 -4.52
N ILE A 530 -18.88 -13.86 -3.71
CA ILE A 530 -18.90 -13.57 -2.26
C ILE A 530 -18.53 -14.78 -1.38
N GLU A 531 -18.52 -15.99 -1.94
CA GLU A 531 -18.08 -17.20 -1.24
C GLU A 531 -16.99 -17.93 -2.00
N ARG A 532 -16.17 -18.69 -1.26
CA ARG A 532 -15.12 -19.54 -1.82
C ARG A 532 -15.73 -20.76 -2.49
N LEU A 533 -15.17 -21.15 -3.63
CA LEU A 533 -15.52 -22.41 -4.25
C LEU A 533 -14.98 -23.57 -3.41
N GLY A 534 -15.88 -24.49 -3.05
CA GLY A 534 -15.54 -25.67 -2.25
C GLY A 534 -14.83 -26.78 -3.01
N GLU A 535 -14.63 -26.63 -4.33
CA GLU A 535 -14.02 -27.64 -5.20
C GLU A 535 -12.72 -27.13 -5.86
N ASP A 536 -11.78 -28.05 -6.08
CA ASP A 536 -10.55 -27.77 -6.82
C ASP A 536 -10.81 -27.74 -8.34
N TYR A 537 -10.43 -26.64 -8.97
CA TYR A 537 -10.42 -26.43 -10.40
C TYR A 537 -9.03 -26.64 -10.97
N ASN A 538 -8.95 -27.45 -12.02
CA ASN A 538 -7.75 -27.60 -12.82
C ASN A 538 -7.64 -26.43 -13.82
N LEU A 539 -6.70 -25.52 -13.59
CA LEU A 539 -6.42 -24.37 -14.46
C LEU A 539 -5.18 -24.66 -15.31
N GLY A 540 -5.28 -24.42 -16.61
CA GLY A 540 -4.26 -24.76 -17.60
C GLY A 540 -4.79 -25.78 -18.62
N ASN A 541 -4.24 -25.73 -19.83
CA ASN A 541 -4.65 -26.62 -20.91
C ASN A 541 -3.42 -27.15 -21.65
N PRO A 542 -2.93 -28.36 -21.29
CA PRO A 542 -1.78 -29.00 -21.94
C PRO A 542 -1.95 -29.24 -23.44
N SER A 543 -3.17 -29.24 -23.97
CA SER A 543 -3.42 -29.38 -25.41
C SER A 543 -3.29 -28.07 -26.19
N ARG A 544 -3.13 -26.92 -25.51
CA ARG A 544 -3.03 -25.59 -26.15
C ARG A 544 -1.59 -25.32 -26.57
N ARG A 545 -1.40 -24.80 -27.78
CA ARG A 545 -0.07 -24.42 -28.29
C ARG A 545 0.55 -23.33 -27.39
N GLY A 546 1.78 -23.55 -26.96
CA GLY A 546 2.53 -22.63 -26.08
C GLY A 546 2.35 -22.88 -24.58
N TYR A 547 1.55 -23.88 -24.19
CA TYR A 547 1.52 -24.38 -22.81
C TYR A 547 2.72 -25.31 -22.60
N LEU A 548 3.59 -24.98 -21.64
CA LEU A 548 4.88 -25.66 -21.44
C LEU A 548 4.79 -26.82 -20.45
N ALA A 549 3.88 -26.74 -19.49
CA ALA A 549 3.67 -27.80 -18.52
C ALA A 549 2.90 -29.00 -19.11
N GLN A 550 3.07 -30.19 -18.52
CA GLN A 550 2.37 -31.39 -19.00
C GLN A 550 0.97 -31.57 -18.36
N VAL A 551 0.72 -30.91 -17.24
CA VAL A 551 -0.52 -31.00 -16.45
C VAL A 551 -1.05 -29.60 -16.09
N PRO A 552 -2.35 -29.43 -15.82
CA PRO A 552 -2.91 -28.19 -15.27
C PRO A 552 -2.54 -28.00 -13.80
N PHE A 553 -2.57 -26.76 -13.32
CA PHE A 553 -2.52 -26.43 -11.90
C PHE A 553 -3.80 -26.87 -11.18
N THR A 554 -3.66 -27.58 -10.07
CA THR A 554 -4.76 -27.80 -9.14
C THR A 554 -4.94 -26.55 -8.29
N SER A 555 -6.13 -25.95 -8.34
CA SER A 555 -6.37 -24.64 -7.73
C SER A 555 -7.73 -24.57 -7.06
N SER A 556 -7.83 -23.80 -5.97
CA SER A 556 -9.11 -23.44 -5.38
C SER A 556 -9.34 -21.95 -5.55
N LEU A 557 -10.47 -21.56 -6.13
CA LEU A 557 -10.82 -20.18 -6.46
C LEU A 557 -11.76 -19.60 -5.41
N GLY A 558 -11.59 -18.32 -5.07
CA GLY A 558 -12.55 -17.63 -4.23
C GLY A 558 -12.01 -16.46 -3.42
N PRO A 559 -12.90 -15.72 -2.76
CA PRO A 559 -12.54 -14.66 -1.83
C PRO A 559 -11.67 -15.20 -0.69
N LEU A 560 -10.45 -14.67 -0.57
CA LEU A 560 -9.54 -15.01 0.53
C LEU A 560 -9.88 -14.26 1.83
N GLU A 561 -10.49 -13.07 1.73
CA GLU A 561 -10.87 -12.20 2.87
C GLU A 561 -12.13 -11.34 2.62
N LYS A 562 -12.28 -10.82 1.39
CA LYS A 562 -13.43 -10.02 0.91
C LYS A 562 -13.91 -10.57 -0.42
N GLY A 563 -15.12 -10.18 -0.85
CA GLY A 563 -15.66 -10.52 -2.17
C GLY A 563 -14.63 -10.35 -3.30
N MET A 564 -14.56 -11.34 -4.19
CA MET A 564 -13.62 -11.44 -5.30
C MET A 564 -14.27 -10.85 -6.56
N MET A 565 -13.59 -9.92 -7.23
CA MET A 565 -14.16 -9.29 -8.43
C MET A 565 -14.03 -10.21 -9.64
N LEU A 566 -15.14 -10.78 -10.09
CA LEU A 566 -15.16 -11.63 -11.28
C LEU A 566 -14.99 -10.80 -12.56
N GLY A 567 -15.60 -9.62 -12.59
CA GLY A 567 -15.44 -8.72 -13.73
C GLY A 567 -16.27 -7.44 -13.60
N CYS A 568 -15.68 -6.34 -14.05
CA CYS A 568 -16.41 -5.15 -14.46
C CYS A 568 -16.54 -5.18 -15.99
N PHE A 569 -17.77 -5.05 -16.48
CA PHE A 569 -18.11 -5.17 -17.90
C PHE A 569 -18.54 -3.82 -18.49
N ILE A 570 -18.03 -3.53 -19.67
CA ILE A 570 -18.42 -2.38 -20.50
C ILE A 570 -18.75 -2.91 -21.89
N SER A 571 -20.03 -3.01 -22.24
CA SER A 571 -20.48 -3.63 -23.49
C SER A 571 -19.82 -5.01 -23.76
N SER A 572 -19.82 -5.87 -22.74
CA SER A 572 -19.18 -7.20 -22.69
C SER A 572 -17.65 -7.22 -22.68
N ALA A 573 -16.97 -6.08 -22.78
CA ALA A 573 -15.53 -6.00 -22.56
C ALA A 573 -15.23 -6.01 -21.05
N VAL A 574 -14.28 -6.83 -20.62
CA VAL A 574 -13.81 -6.86 -19.23
C VAL A 574 -12.81 -5.72 -19.06
N CYS A 575 -13.16 -4.73 -18.23
CA CYS A 575 -12.28 -3.59 -17.92
C CYS A 575 -11.45 -3.78 -16.65
N ASP A 576 -11.95 -4.56 -15.70
CA ASP A 576 -11.26 -4.90 -14.46
C ASP A 576 -11.70 -6.29 -13.97
N CYS A 577 -10.77 -7.02 -13.35
CA CYS A 577 -10.96 -8.40 -12.90
C CYS A 577 -9.89 -8.73 -11.85
N ASP A 578 -10.28 -9.36 -10.76
CA ASP A 578 -9.35 -9.77 -9.70
C ASP A 578 -9.77 -11.14 -9.19
N LEU A 579 -9.43 -12.16 -9.98
CA LEU A 579 -9.57 -13.54 -9.56
C LEU A 579 -8.47 -13.87 -8.55
N ARG A 580 -8.87 -14.56 -7.48
CA ARG A 580 -8.03 -14.91 -6.35
C ARG A 580 -8.21 -16.38 -6.03
N GLY A 581 -7.17 -16.97 -5.45
CA GLY A 581 -7.24 -18.37 -5.07
C GLY A 581 -5.94 -18.91 -4.49
N ARG A 582 -5.88 -20.24 -4.44
CA ARG A 582 -4.71 -21.00 -4.02
C ARG A 582 -4.35 -22.03 -5.08
N LEU A 583 -3.07 -22.30 -5.22
CA LEU A 583 -2.50 -23.38 -6.02
C LEU A 583 -1.91 -24.41 -5.09
N GLU A 584 -2.22 -25.68 -5.32
CA GLU A 584 -1.57 -26.80 -4.64
C GLU A 584 -0.41 -27.28 -5.51
N LEU A 585 0.82 -27.24 -4.99
CA LEU A 585 2.00 -27.76 -5.69
C LEU A 585 2.43 -29.09 -5.05
N PRO A 586 2.54 -30.17 -5.84
CA PRO A 586 3.11 -31.42 -5.35
C PRO A 586 4.64 -31.33 -5.18
N GLU A 587 5.26 -32.39 -4.66
CA GLU A 587 6.72 -32.55 -4.64
C GLU A 587 7.31 -32.42 -6.06
N PRO A 588 8.45 -31.72 -6.28
CA PRO A 588 9.48 -31.30 -5.30
C PRO A 588 9.22 -30.01 -4.51
N CYS A 589 8.27 -29.17 -4.92
CA CYS A 589 7.89 -27.99 -4.13
C CYS A 589 7.12 -28.38 -2.87
N GLY A 590 5.97 -29.05 -3.02
CA GLY A 590 5.22 -29.62 -1.89
C GLY A 590 4.53 -28.62 -0.96
N PHE A 591 4.19 -27.42 -1.44
CA PHE A 591 3.52 -26.40 -0.63
C PHE A 591 2.48 -25.59 -1.43
N PRO A 592 1.45 -25.04 -0.76
CA PRO A 592 0.46 -24.21 -1.44
C PRO A 592 0.99 -22.78 -1.69
N LEU A 593 0.54 -22.18 -2.79
CA LEU A 593 0.76 -20.76 -3.11
C LEU A 593 -0.56 -20.02 -3.24
N ARG A 594 -0.60 -18.75 -2.85
CA ARG A 594 -1.74 -17.86 -3.13
C ARG A 594 -1.51 -17.10 -4.40
N PHE A 595 -2.58 -16.87 -5.16
CA PHE A 595 -2.57 -15.89 -6.23
C PHE A 595 -3.68 -14.85 -6.07
N THR A 596 -3.38 -13.64 -6.53
CA THR A 596 -4.29 -12.50 -6.54
C THR A 596 -4.18 -11.72 -7.86
N ASN A 597 -5.09 -10.80 -8.13
CA ASN A 597 -5.10 -9.97 -9.34
C ASN A 597 -5.06 -10.79 -10.63
N MET A 598 -5.60 -12.01 -10.63
CA MET A 598 -5.64 -12.80 -11.85
C MET A 598 -6.70 -12.24 -12.79
N MET A 599 -6.27 -11.81 -13.97
CA MET A 599 -7.12 -11.17 -14.96
C MET A 599 -7.74 -12.19 -15.93
N ALA A 600 -9.06 -12.13 -16.09
CA ALA A 600 -9.79 -12.77 -17.19
C ALA A 600 -10.07 -11.75 -18.29
N THR A 601 -9.72 -12.09 -19.53
CA THR A 601 -10.00 -11.24 -20.69
C THR A 601 -11.48 -11.24 -21.08
N SER A 602 -11.88 -10.34 -21.99
CA SER A 602 -13.22 -10.32 -22.59
C SER A 602 -13.62 -11.63 -23.30
N THR A 603 -12.64 -12.44 -23.70
CA THR A 603 -12.84 -13.79 -24.27
C THR A 603 -12.58 -14.91 -23.27
N ALA A 604 -12.53 -14.59 -21.97
CA ALA A 604 -12.29 -15.49 -20.85
C ALA A 604 -10.93 -16.23 -20.87
N ASP A 605 -9.93 -15.77 -21.64
CA ASP A 605 -8.54 -16.24 -21.46
C ASP A 605 -7.97 -15.69 -20.13
N LEU A 606 -7.28 -16.54 -19.37
CA LEU A 606 -6.66 -16.24 -18.08
C LEU A 606 -5.18 -15.86 -18.31
N ILE A 607 -4.88 -14.56 -18.26
CA ILE A 607 -3.63 -14.01 -18.82
C ILE A 607 -2.51 -13.79 -17.81
N GLY A 608 -2.82 -13.67 -16.51
CA GLY A 608 -1.81 -13.70 -15.45
C GLY A 608 -2.30 -13.14 -14.12
N GLY A 609 -1.60 -13.45 -13.03
CA GLY A 609 -1.85 -12.94 -11.67
C GLY A 609 -0.59 -12.92 -10.82
N ASP A 610 -0.65 -12.29 -9.65
CA ASP A 610 0.47 -12.13 -8.72
C ASP A 610 0.52 -13.32 -7.75
N ILE A 611 1.73 -13.79 -7.41
CA ILE A 611 1.95 -14.92 -6.49
C ILE A 611 2.44 -14.44 -5.12
N ARG A 612 1.86 -15.01 -4.07
CA ARG A 612 2.19 -14.76 -2.66
C ARG A 612 2.33 -16.07 -1.89
N LEU A 613 3.18 -16.08 -0.87
CA LEU A 613 3.22 -17.17 0.10
C LEU A 613 2.01 -17.09 1.05
N GLU A 614 1.56 -18.23 1.56
CA GLU A 614 0.55 -18.25 2.63
C GLU A 614 1.11 -17.76 3.97
N ASN A 615 2.38 -18.05 4.21
CA ASN A 615 3.15 -17.73 5.41
C ASN A 615 4.38 -16.89 5.04
N PRO A 616 5.02 -16.18 5.98
CA PRO A 616 6.22 -15.38 5.69
C PRO A 616 7.37 -16.19 5.07
N THR A 617 7.47 -17.48 5.38
CA THR A 617 8.41 -18.42 4.77
C THR A 617 7.71 -19.75 4.51
N THR A 618 8.22 -20.53 3.57
CA THR A 618 7.70 -21.87 3.24
C THR A 618 8.87 -22.76 2.82
N THR A 619 8.84 -24.05 3.12
CA THR A 619 9.97 -24.96 2.86
C THR A 619 9.70 -25.81 1.62
N TYR A 620 10.65 -25.87 0.69
CA TYR A 620 10.59 -26.84 -0.41
C TYR A 620 10.69 -28.26 0.14
N ASP A 621 9.80 -29.15 -0.28
CA ASP A 621 9.73 -30.49 0.28
C ASP A 621 10.91 -31.38 -0.08
N TYR A 622 11.38 -31.35 -1.33
CA TYR A 622 12.48 -32.23 -1.75
C TYR A 622 13.83 -31.77 -1.18
N TRP A 623 14.17 -30.49 -1.31
CA TRP A 623 15.46 -29.93 -0.87
C TRP A 623 15.50 -29.53 0.61
N LYS A 624 14.36 -29.35 1.28
CA LYS A 624 14.24 -28.88 2.67
C LYS A 624 14.97 -27.55 2.95
N VAL A 625 14.96 -26.66 1.96
CA VAL A 625 15.39 -25.25 2.08
C VAL A 625 14.17 -24.33 2.04
N GLU A 626 14.27 -23.15 2.65
CA GLU A 626 13.16 -22.20 2.73
C GLU A 626 13.09 -21.27 1.50
N LEU A 627 11.90 -21.10 0.95
CA LEU A 627 11.52 -20.02 0.05
C LEU A 627 11.05 -18.81 0.88
N VAL A 628 11.68 -17.67 0.65
CA VAL A 628 11.38 -16.41 1.35
C VAL A 628 11.17 -15.25 0.38
N PRO A 629 10.30 -14.28 0.69
CA PRO A 629 10.11 -13.08 -0.13
C PRO A 629 11.29 -12.11 0.01
N MET A 630 11.69 -11.47 -1.09
CA MET A 630 12.79 -10.48 -1.12
C MET A 630 12.25 -9.08 -1.37
N GLY A 631 12.04 -8.31 -0.30
CA GLY A 631 11.67 -6.89 -0.34
C GLY A 631 10.16 -6.61 -0.44
N THR A 632 9.41 -7.34 -1.27
CA THR A 632 7.95 -7.21 -1.40
C THR A 632 7.23 -8.50 -1.01
N SER A 633 5.94 -8.41 -0.67
CA SER A 633 5.10 -9.59 -0.39
C SER A 633 4.77 -10.41 -1.64
N ASP A 634 4.84 -9.79 -2.83
CA ASP A 634 4.66 -10.46 -4.12
C ASP A 634 5.97 -11.10 -4.54
N LEU A 635 5.97 -12.42 -4.78
CA LEU A 635 7.16 -13.18 -5.14
C LEU A 635 7.40 -13.19 -6.66
N GLY A 636 6.33 -13.01 -7.43
CA GLY A 636 6.37 -13.11 -8.88
C GLY A 636 4.99 -13.26 -9.51
N VAL A 637 4.94 -13.85 -10.72
CA VAL A 637 3.74 -13.91 -11.55
C VAL A 637 3.35 -15.33 -11.92
N LEU A 638 2.05 -15.58 -11.97
CA LEU A 638 1.42 -16.80 -12.46
C LEU A 638 0.90 -16.58 -13.88
N SER A 639 1.22 -17.50 -14.78
CA SER A 639 0.65 -17.56 -16.13
C SER A 639 -0.02 -18.92 -16.34
N ILE A 640 -1.36 -18.93 -16.24
CA ILE A 640 -2.17 -20.11 -16.52
C ILE A 640 -2.02 -20.54 -17.99
N ARG A 641 -1.95 -19.57 -18.93
CA ARG A 641 -1.86 -19.87 -20.36
C ARG A 641 -0.57 -20.58 -20.78
N THR A 642 0.55 -20.31 -20.10
CA THR A 642 1.81 -21.02 -20.35
C THR A 642 2.06 -22.18 -19.38
N GLY A 643 1.26 -22.28 -18.31
CA GLY A 643 1.44 -23.28 -17.25
C GLY A 643 2.70 -23.04 -16.42
N ARG A 644 2.99 -21.78 -16.05
CA ARG A 644 4.21 -21.42 -15.30
C ARG A 644 3.91 -20.44 -14.18
N ILE A 645 4.63 -20.59 -13.08
CA ILE A 645 4.86 -19.56 -12.07
C ILE A 645 6.29 -19.08 -12.28
N ILE A 646 6.51 -17.77 -12.26
CA ILE A 646 7.82 -17.15 -12.42
C ILE A 646 8.09 -16.30 -11.18
N LEU A 647 9.03 -16.73 -10.35
CA LEU A 647 9.45 -16.00 -9.16
C LEU A 647 10.62 -15.07 -9.52
N THR A 648 10.54 -13.81 -9.12
CA THR A 648 11.56 -12.77 -9.41
C THR A 648 11.93 -11.92 -8.19
N ALA A 649 11.14 -12.01 -7.12
CA ALA A 649 11.33 -11.35 -5.85
C ALA A 649 11.33 -12.37 -4.70
N ALA A 650 12.03 -13.48 -4.90
CA ALA A 650 12.16 -14.55 -3.93
C ALA A 650 13.63 -14.86 -3.61
N GLY A 651 13.87 -15.58 -2.53
CA GLY A 651 15.17 -16.07 -2.10
C GLY A 651 15.06 -17.48 -1.56
N ILE A 652 16.12 -18.27 -1.76
CA ILE A 652 16.27 -19.60 -1.18
C ILE A 652 17.22 -19.51 0.01
N TRP A 653 16.75 -19.95 1.17
CA TRP A 653 17.48 -19.84 2.41
C TRP A 653 17.69 -21.21 3.05
N GLU A 654 18.96 -21.53 3.28
CA GLU A 654 19.32 -22.50 4.30
C GLU A 654 19.90 -21.74 5.51
N LYS A 655 19.29 -21.91 6.68
CA LYS A 655 19.48 -21.04 7.84
C LYS A 655 20.63 -21.43 8.75
N LEU A 656 21.10 -22.68 8.70
CA LEU A 656 22.07 -23.17 9.67
C LEU A 656 23.48 -22.70 9.30
N HIS A 657 23.86 -22.85 8.03
CA HIS A 657 25.22 -22.58 7.58
C HIS A 657 25.31 -21.24 6.84
N PHE A 658 24.24 -20.79 6.17
CA PHE A 658 24.23 -19.50 5.46
C PHE A 658 23.49 -18.39 6.21
N ALA A 659 24.13 -17.23 6.30
CA ALA A 659 23.60 -16.09 7.07
C ALA A 659 22.38 -15.43 6.40
N GLU A 660 22.39 -15.31 5.07
CA GLU A 660 21.37 -14.61 4.30
C GLU A 660 20.77 -15.51 3.20
N PRO A 661 19.52 -15.26 2.76
CA PRO A 661 18.92 -15.98 1.64
C PRO A 661 19.63 -15.67 0.32
N PHE A 662 19.84 -16.70 -0.51
CA PHE A 662 20.31 -16.53 -1.88
C PHE A 662 19.18 -16.01 -2.76
N ARG A 663 19.30 -14.76 -3.21
CA ARG A 663 18.29 -14.12 -4.06
C ARG A 663 18.12 -14.88 -5.37
N VAL A 664 16.89 -15.17 -5.72
CA VAL A 664 16.46 -15.71 -7.01
C VAL A 664 16.08 -14.54 -7.91
N THR A 665 16.74 -14.43 -9.07
CA THR A 665 16.40 -13.43 -10.09
C THR A 665 15.31 -13.92 -11.02
N TRP A 666 15.23 -15.25 -11.21
CA TRP A 666 14.22 -15.92 -12.00
C TRP A 666 14.15 -17.40 -11.59
N GLU A 667 12.96 -17.88 -11.24
CA GLU A 667 12.71 -19.31 -11.04
C GLU A 667 11.36 -19.67 -11.67
N GLU A 668 11.37 -20.68 -12.53
CA GLU A 668 10.16 -21.25 -13.11
C GLU A 668 9.67 -22.42 -12.28
N ILE A 669 8.42 -22.37 -11.81
CA ILE A 669 7.74 -23.51 -11.17
C ILE A 669 6.59 -23.96 -12.06
N PHE A 670 6.53 -25.27 -12.31
CA PHE A 670 5.47 -25.90 -13.09
C PHE A 670 4.36 -26.49 -12.18
N PRO A 671 3.15 -26.73 -12.71
CA PRO A 671 2.06 -27.43 -12.02
C PRO A 671 2.42 -28.78 -11.41
N THR A 672 3.43 -29.46 -11.94
CA THR A 672 3.94 -30.73 -11.38
C THR A 672 4.82 -30.52 -10.15
N GLY A 673 4.97 -29.29 -9.65
CA GLY A 673 5.91 -28.93 -8.59
C GLY A 673 7.37 -28.85 -9.06
N ASN A 674 7.69 -29.25 -10.29
CA ASN A 674 9.06 -29.24 -10.79
C ASN A 674 9.54 -27.81 -11.03
N ILE A 675 10.81 -27.58 -10.74
CA ILE A 675 11.52 -26.36 -11.13
C ILE A 675 11.99 -26.52 -12.58
N GLY A 676 11.73 -25.51 -13.40
CA GLY A 676 12.27 -25.36 -14.74
C GLY A 676 13.64 -24.70 -14.71
N GLU A 677 13.74 -23.48 -15.22
CA GLU A 677 14.96 -22.69 -15.13
C GLU A 677 15.03 -21.95 -13.79
N ILE A 678 16.22 -21.92 -13.18
CA ILE A 678 16.51 -21.16 -11.98
C ILE A 678 17.80 -20.36 -12.15
N PHE A 679 17.73 -19.08 -11.83
CA PHE A 679 18.85 -18.14 -11.94
C PHE A 679 18.99 -17.36 -10.63
N PHE A 680 20.13 -17.55 -9.97
CA PHE A 680 20.47 -16.86 -8.74
C PHE A 680 21.17 -15.52 -9.00
N SER A 681 21.05 -14.61 -8.04
CA SER A 681 21.91 -13.44 -7.94
C SER A 681 23.19 -13.82 -7.19
N PHE A 682 24.33 -13.37 -7.69
CA PHE A 682 25.63 -13.55 -7.03
C PHE A 682 25.98 -12.39 -6.09
N ASN A 683 25.00 -11.54 -5.74
CA ASN A 683 25.24 -10.51 -4.72
C ASN A 683 25.46 -11.19 -3.37
N SER A 684 26.71 -11.15 -2.92
CA SER A 684 27.16 -11.81 -1.69
C SER A 684 27.28 -10.83 -0.51
N PHE A 685 26.68 -9.64 -0.62
CA PHE A 685 26.73 -8.66 0.47
C PHE A 685 26.13 -9.23 1.75
N GLY A 686 26.92 -9.25 2.83
CA GLY A 686 26.51 -9.80 4.13
C GLY A 686 26.46 -11.33 4.20
N GLN A 687 26.73 -12.03 3.09
CA GLN A 687 26.64 -13.48 3.08
C GLN A 687 27.81 -14.12 3.83
N MET A 688 27.52 -15.16 4.60
CA MET A 688 28.48 -15.94 5.36
C MET A 688 28.19 -17.43 5.21
N PHE A 689 29.24 -18.25 5.29
CA PHE A 689 29.16 -19.70 5.43
C PHE A 689 29.79 -20.07 6.78
N ASP A 690 29.05 -20.72 7.67
CA ASP A 690 29.47 -21.00 9.06
C ASP A 690 29.97 -19.76 9.80
N LYS A 691 29.31 -18.63 9.54
CA LYS A 691 29.67 -17.29 10.05
C LYS A 691 31.03 -16.76 9.57
N MET A 692 31.68 -17.42 8.61
CA MET A 692 32.85 -16.90 7.90
C MET A 692 32.40 -16.19 6.62
N PRO A 693 33.01 -15.05 6.22
CA PRO A 693 32.59 -14.34 5.02
C PRO A 693 32.62 -15.24 3.77
N PHE A 694 31.55 -15.22 2.99
CA PHE A 694 31.40 -16.07 1.81
C PHE A 694 30.96 -15.26 0.59
N SER A 695 31.70 -15.42 -0.52
CA SER A 695 31.36 -14.83 -1.82
C SER A 695 30.94 -15.92 -2.79
N ALA A 696 29.65 -16.00 -3.10
CA ALA A 696 29.10 -17.00 -4.01
C ALA A 696 29.43 -16.67 -5.47
N HIS A 697 29.96 -17.65 -6.20
CA HIS A 697 30.27 -17.55 -7.63
C HIS A 697 29.31 -18.40 -8.47
N HIS A 698 28.84 -19.51 -7.91
CA HIS A 698 27.86 -20.40 -8.53
C HIS A 698 26.89 -20.94 -7.49
N LEU A 699 25.61 -21.04 -7.86
CA LEU A 699 24.54 -21.55 -7.02
C LEU A 699 23.63 -22.43 -7.85
N LYS A 700 23.21 -23.56 -7.28
CA LYS A 700 22.35 -24.54 -7.95
C LYS A 700 21.56 -25.36 -6.94
N LEU A 701 20.32 -25.71 -7.29
CA LEU A 701 19.58 -26.78 -6.64
C LEU A 701 19.78 -28.09 -7.40
N SER A 702 19.95 -29.20 -6.69
CA SER A 702 20.07 -30.52 -7.31
C SER A 702 18.82 -30.87 -8.12
N GLU A 703 18.98 -31.67 -9.18
CA GLU A 703 17.84 -32.19 -9.92
C GLU A 703 16.94 -33.05 -9.02
N TYR A 704 15.63 -32.93 -9.22
CA TYR A 704 14.65 -33.73 -8.48
C TYR A 704 14.68 -35.20 -8.92
N ARG A 705 14.72 -36.10 -7.94
CA ARG A 705 14.56 -37.55 -8.13
C ARG A 705 13.46 -38.06 -7.21
N ALA A 706 12.35 -38.52 -7.81
CA ALA A 706 11.20 -38.99 -7.06
C ALA A 706 11.55 -40.12 -6.07
N GLY A 707 11.14 -39.95 -4.81
CA GLY A 707 11.38 -40.90 -3.72
C GLY A 707 12.80 -40.89 -3.13
N ALA A 708 13.71 -40.06 -3.65
CA ALA A 708 15.03 -39.89 -3.07
C ALA A 708 15.01 -38.83 -1.96
N THR A 709 15.91 -38.96 -0.97
CA THR A 709 16.07 -38.00 0.13
C THR A 709 17.44 -37.31 0.08
N ASP A 710 17.96 -37.13 -1.13
CA ASP A 710 19.32 -36.64 -1.41
C ASP A 710 19.35 -35.23 -2.02
N GLY A 711 18.23 -34.49 -1.99
CA GLY A 711 18.15 -33.14 -2.53
C GLY A 711 19.14 -32.20 -1.83
N TYR A 712 19.89 -31.40 -2.60
CA TYR A 712 20.91 -30.50 -2.05
C TYR A 712 20.92 -29.11 -2.70
N LEU A 713 21.35 -28.12 -1.90
CA LEU A 713 21.79 -26.81 -2.37
C LEU A 713 23.30 -26.87 -2.59
N PHE A 714 23.74 -26.50 -3.78
CA PHE A 714 25.15 -26.38 -4.12
C PHE A 714 25.53 -24.91 -4.22
N ALA A 715 26.58 -24.53 -3.51
CA ALA A 715 27.13 -23.18 -3.49
C ALA A 715 28.65 -23.24 -3.67
N ALA A 716 29.13 -22.83 -4.84
CA ALA A 716 30.57 -22.69 -5.07
C ALA A 716 30.98 -21.23 -4.93
N GLY A 717 32.09 -20.99 -4.27
CA GLY A 717 32.55 -19.63 -4.04
C GLY A 717 33.78 -19.56 -3.15
N THR A 718 34.08 -18.33 -2.73
CA THR A 718 35.25 -18.03 -1.94
C THR A 718 34.86 -17.88 -0.46
N VAL A 719 35.42 -18.72 0.41
CA VAL A 719 35.34 -18.57 1.87
C VAL A 719 36.56 -17.79 2.34
N HIS A 720 36.36 -16.79 3.19
CA HIS A 720 37.46 -16.00 3.73
C HIS A 720 37.84 -16.43 5.15
N PHE A 721 39.10 -16.78 5.34
CA PHE A 721 39.67 -16.99 6.67
C PHE A 721 40.53 -15.78 7.04
N ASP A 722 40.23 -15.11 8.14
CA ASP A 722 40.87 -13.82 8.51
C ASP A 722 42.40 -13.85 8.51
N PHE A 723 43.03 -14.98 8.88
CA PHE A 723 44.49 -15.13 8.90
C PHE A 723 45.09 -15.75 7.63
N PHE A 724 44.39 -16.69 6.99
CA PHE A 724 44.90 -17.42 5.81
C PHE A 724 44.48 -16.80 4.47
N GLY A 725 43.53 -15.87 4.50
CA GLY A 725 42.95 -15.27 3.30
C GLY A 725 41.85 -16.13 2.66
N PRO A 726 41.48 -15.82 1.41
CA PRO A 726 40.41 -16.49 0.69
C PRO A 726 40.80 -17.88 0.17
N VAL A 727 39.88 -18.84 0.28
CA VAL A 727 39.95 -20.17 -0.35
C VAL A 727 38.72 -20.43 -1.19
N TYR A 728 38.85 -21.23 -2.25
CA TYR A 728 37.72 -21.61 -3.10
C TYR A 728 37.14 -22.94 -2.62
N ALA A 729 35.86 -22.98 -2.28
CA ALA A 729 35.17 -24.16 -1.77
C ALA A 729 33.87 -24.41 -2.54
N ASN A 730 33.68 -25.66 -2.96
CA ASN A 730 32.40 -26.15 -3.46
C ASN A 730 31.61 -26.72 -2.29
N ILE A 731 30.59 -26.00 -1.81
CA ILE A 731 29.78 -26.41 -0.66
C ILE A 731 28.56 -27.17 -1.18
N ARG A 732 28.39 -28.41 -0.74
CA ARG A 732 27.21 -29.24 -1.00
C ARG A 732 26.46 -29.46 0.29
N ASP A 733 25.32 -28.80 0.42
CA ASP A 733 24.44 -28.86 1.58
C ASP A 733 23.19 -29.70 1.25
N ALA A 734 23.22 -30.95 1.67
CA ALA A 734 22.21 -31.95 1.37
C ALA A 734 21.19 -32.12 2.48
N ARG A 735 19.95 -32.42 2.11
CA ARG A 735 18.94 -32.96 3.01
C ARG A 735 19.43 -34.27 3.63
N ASN A 736 19.18 -34.44 4.92
CA ASN A 736 19.56 -35.62 5.69
C ASN A 736 18.51 -35.97 6.76
N ASP A 737 17.39 -36.54 6.33
CA ASP A 737 16.27 -36.89 7.22
C ASP A 737 16.65 -37.91 8.31
N ALA A 738 17.71 -38.70 8.11
CA ALA A 738 18.16 -39.71 9.07
C ALA A 738 18.80 -39.10 10.33
N GLN A 739 19.26 -37.84 10.27
CA GLN A 739 19.93 -37.15 11.38
C GLN A 739 19.29 -35.79 11.67
N PRO A 740 18.06 -35.76 12.25
CA PRO A 740 17.33 -34.52 12.49
C PRO A 740 17.84 -33.69 13.67
N ASN A 741 18.78 -34.22 14.47
CA ASN A 741 19.27 -33.59 15.70
C ASN A 741 20.67 -32.98 15.50
N THR A 742 21.14 -32.22 16.51
CA THR A 742 22.51 -31.68 16.58
C THR A 742 23.56 -32.77 16.29
N PRO A 743 24.61 -32.48 15.50
CA PRO A 743 24.90 -31.19 14.85
C PRO A 743 24.25 -31.00 13.47
N HIS A 744 23.61 -32.02 12.91
CA HIS A 744 23.13 -32.05 11.53
C HIS A 744 21.81 -31.28 11.31
N PHE A 745 20.89 -31.30 12.28
CA PHE A 745 19.57 -30.66 12.17
C PHE A 745 18.82 -30.98 10.87
N GLY A 746 18.95 -32.22 10.38
CA GLY A 746 18.33 -32.67 9.13
C GLY A 746 19.09 -32.28 7.87
N ARG A 747 20.34 -31.80 8.00
CA ARG A 747 21.24 -31.39 6.92
C ARG A 747 22.58 -32.12 6.99
N LEU A 748 23.23 -32.27 5.85
CA LEU A 748 24.58 -32.79 5.73
C LEU A 748 25.36 -31.95 4.73
N VAL A 749 26.24 -31.10 5.26
CA VAL A 749 27.19 -30.31 4.49
C VAL A 749 28.47 -31.11 4.26
N THR A 750 28.91 -31.06 3.01
CA THR A 750 30.16 -31.65 2.51
C THR A 750 30.84 -30.67 1.57
N VAL A 751 32.17 -30.71 1.47
CA VAL A 751 32.94 -29.89 0.53
C VAL A 751 33.68 -30.81 -0.43
N PRO A 752 33.04 -31.25 -1.54
CA PRO A 752 33.67 -32.13 -2.51
C PRO A 752 34.93 -31.51 -3.15
N GLU A 753 35.99 -32.33 -3.31
CA GLU A 753 37.22 -31.94 -4.01
C GLU A 753 36.97 -31.64 -5.50
N ALA A 754 36.19 -32.51 -6.15
CA ALA A 754 35.80 -32.33 -7.54
C ALA A 754 34.80 -31.18 -7.66
N GLY A 755 35.15 -30.18 -8.47
CA GLY A 755 34.23 -29.10 -8.85
C GLY A 755 33.10 -29.62 -9.74
N GLU A 756 32.03 -28.83 -9.85
CA GLU A 756 31.00 -29.07 -10.84
C GLU A 756 31.51 -28.75 -12.26
N ASN A 757 30.99 -29.43 -13.29
CA ASN A 757 31.43 -29.22 -14.67
C ASN A 757 31.36 -27.75 -15.07
N GLY A 758 32.51 -27.17 -15.46
CA GLY A 758 32.62 -25.77 -15.87
C GLY A 758 33.02 -24.79 -14.76
N TRP A 759 33.23 -25.27 -13.52
CA TRP A 759 33.70 -24.48 -12.38
C TRP A 759 35.01 -25.04 -11.80
N GLU A 760 35.69 -24.21 -11.02
CA GLU A 760 36.97 -24.59 -10.42
C GLU A 760 36.78 -25.71 -9.37
N PRO A 761 37.73 -26.66 -9.26
CA PRO A 761 37.72 -27.62 -8.16
C PRO A 761 37.91 -26.91 -6.82
N THR A 762 37.51 -27.57 -5.75
CA THR A 762 37.80 -27.07 -4.40
C THR A 762 39.32 -26.94 -4.23
N ASN A 763 39.75 -25.84 -3.63
CA ASN A 763 41.14 -25.61 -3.27
C ASN A 763 41.19 -24.94 -1.89
N LEU A 764 41.31 -25.78 -0.86
CA LEU A 764 41.47 -25.41 0.53
C LEU A 764 42.95 -25.28 0.93
N SER A 765 43.87 -25.16 -0.02
CA SER A 765 45.27 -24.91 0.31
C SER A 765 45.41 -23.55 1.00
N ILE A 766 45.97 -23.57 2.20
CA ILE A 766 46.13 -22.38 3.03
C ILE A 766 47.59 -22.23 3.46
N ARG A 767 48.06 -20.97 3.43
CA ARG A 767 49.38 -20.58 3.92
C ARG A 767 49.26 -19.27 4.66
N GLY A 768 49.73 -19.25 5.91
CA GLY A 768 49.74 -18.06 6.74
C GLY A 768 51.13 -17.84 7.32
N GLU A 769 51.59 -16.60 7.27
CA GLU A 769 52.88 -16.18 7.83
C GLU A 769 52.67 -15.13 8.89
N TRP A 770 53.34 -15.32 10.02
CA TRP A 770 53.27 -14.42 11.16
C TRP A 770 54.62 -13.74 11.40
N ASN A 771 54.59 -12.41 11.54
CA ASN A 771 55.70 -11.56 11.99
C ASN A 771 57.04 -11.85 11.26
N ALA A 772 57.08 -11.60 9.94
CA ALA A 772 58.25 -11.83 9.07
C ALA A 772 58.80 -13.27 9.16
N SER A 773 57.90 -14.24 8.96
CA SER A 773 58.19 -15.69 8.96
C SER A 773 58.68 -16.24 10.31
N ARG A 774 58.37 -15.57 11.43
CA ARG A 774 58.60 -16.13 12.78
C ARG A 774 57.83 -17.41 13.03
N ALA A 775 56.61 -17.49 12.49
CA ALA A 775 55.85 -18.72 12.37
C ALA A 775 55.22 -18.77 10.98
N THR A 776 55.32 -19.92 10.32
CA THR A 776 54.69 -20.18 9.02
C THR A 776 53.86 -21.45 9.13
N PHE A 777 52.61 -21.39 8.70
CA PHE A 777 51.69 -22.53 8.70
C PHE A 777 51.27 -22.82 7.26
N VAL A 778 51.41 -24.08 6.83
CA VAL A 778 51.11 -24.50 5.46
C VAL A 778 50.31 -25.79 5.50
N TYR A 779 49.11 -25.76 4.93
CA TYR A 779 48.24 -26.93 4.80
C TYR A 779 47.87 -27.13 3.33
N PRO A 780 48.26 -28.25 2.72
CA PRO A 780 47.91 -28.54 1.34
C PRO A 780 46.44 -28.96 1.23
N ASP A 781 45.83 -28.67 0.08
CA ASP A 781 44.42 -28.95 -0.21
C ASP A 781 44.02 -30.41 0.08
N LYS A 782 44.81 -31.39 -0.40
CA LYS A 782 44.56 -32.84 -0.21
C LYS A 782 44.43 -33.31 1.25
N ASP A 783 44.90 -32.50 2.21
CA ASP A 783 44.93 -32.82 3.63
C ASP A 783 43.99 -31.90 4.44
N MET A 784 43.15 -31.10 3.75
CA MET A 784 42.15 -30.19 4.29
C MET A 784 40.75 -30.64 3.85
N ASP A 785 39.77 -30.56 4.74
CA ASP A 785 38.35 -30.80 4.43
C ASP A 785 37.46 -29.95 5.36
N TYR A 786 36.17 -29.90 5.06
CA TYR A 786 35.13 -29.45 5.97
C TYR A 786 35.00 -30.41 7.16
N ASN A 787 34.74 -29.88 8.35
CA ASN A 787 34.54 -30.71 9.54
C ASN A 787 33.13 -31.35 9.51
N GLN A 788 32.98 -32.41 8.71
CA GLN A 788 31.70 -33.09 8.49
C GLN A 788 31.12 -33.70 9.78
N ALA A 789 31.94 -34.07 10.76
CA ALA A 789 31.46 -34.62 12.03
C ALA A 789 30.83 -33.54 12.93
N ALA A 790 31.41 -32.34 12.95
CA ALA A 790 30.89 -31.20 13.70
C ALA A 790 29.82 -30.41 12.94
N GLN A 791 29.76 -30.56 11.61
CA GLN A 791 28.96 -29.71 10.70
C GLN A 791 29.21 -28.22 10.96
N HIS A 792 30.48 -27.87 11.19
CA HIS A 792 30.89 -26.49 11.40
C HIS A 792 32.41 -26.33 11.18
N GLY A 793 32.78 -25.43 10.29
CA GLY A 793 34.18 -25.05 10.06
C GLY A 793 35.02 -26.07 9.29
N PHE A 794 36.33 -25.84 9.22
CA PHE A 794 37.27 -26.65 8.43
C PHE A 794 38.33 -27.31 9.31
N ILE A 795 38.85 -28.45 8.87
CA ILE A 795 39.88 -29.20 9.59
C ILE A 795 40.91 -29.75 8.60
N GLY A 796 42.17 -29.82 9.01
CA GLY A 796 43.18 -30.47 8.19
C GLY A 796 44.52 -30.68 8.85
N SER A 797 45.45 -31.23 8.07
CA SER A 797 46.82 -31.53 8.50
C SER A 797 47.85 -30.97 7.52
N GLY A 798 49.03 -30.65 8.03
CA GLY A 798 50.05 -29.92 7.28
C GLY A 798 51.31 -29.71 8.10
N THR A 799 52.00 -28.61 7.86
CA THR A 799 53.28 -28.30 8.50
C THR A 799 53.30 -26.92 9.13
N ALA A 800 54.02 -26.82 10.26
CA ALA A 800 54.36 -25.56 10.89
C ALA A 800 55.89 -25.39 10.91
N SER A 801 56.37 -24.19 10.61
CA SER A 801 57.78 -23.82 10.74
C SER A 801 57.87 -22.67 11.73
N LEU A 802 58.62 -22.85 12.81
CA LEU A 802 58.77 -21.87 13.88
C LEU A 802 60.22 -21.42 13.91
N SER A 803 60.50 -20.14 13.66
CA SER A 803 61.87 -19.61 13.58
C SER A 803 62.76 -19.91 14.79
N PHE A 804 62.15 -20.06 15.97
CA PHE A 804 62.85 -20.35 17.22
C PHE A 804 63.02 -21.84 17.51
N ILE A 805 62.55 -22.69 16.60
CA ILE A 805 62.80 -24.13 16.57
C ILE A 805 63.44 -24.44 15.22
N ASN A 806 64.73 -24.81 15.24
CA ASN A 806 65.49 -25.04 14.03
C ASN A 806 65.06 -26.35 13.35
N SER A 807 63.91 -26.31 12.68
CA SER A 807 63.28 -27.43 12.01
C SER A 807 62.55 -26.95 10.76
N PRO A 808 62.78 -27.57 9.59
CA PRO A 808 62.10 -27.12 8.38
C PRO A 808 60.59 -27.40 8.44
N HIS A 809 60.12 -28.49 9.09
CA HIS A 809 58.70 -28.88 9.09
C HIS A 809 58.29 -29.65 10.36
N LEU A 810 57.50 -29.02 11.23
CA LEU A 810 56.79 -29.69 12.34
C LEU A 810 55.43 -30.18 11.83
N GLU A 811 55.00 -31.38 12.21
CA GLU A 811 53.64 -31.85 11.88
C GLU A 811 52.63 -30.96 12.59
N SER A 812 51.60 -30.56 11.85
CA SER A 812 50.61 -29.61 12.32
C SER A 812 49.21 -30.04 11.92
N ARG A 813 48.23 -29.80 12.78
CA ARG A 813 46.80 -29.94 12.49
C ARG A 813 46.10 -28.61 12.75
N VAL A 814 45.16 -28.25 11.91
CA VAL A 814 44.39 -27.01 12.03
C VAL A 814 42.91 -27.33 12.15
N GLU A 815 42.22 -26.58 12.99
CA GLU A 815 40.78 -26.52 13.08
C GLU A 815 40.37 -25.05 12.99
N ILE A 816 39.53 -24.72 12.01
CA ILE A 816 39.11 -23.36 11.66
C ILE A 816 37.64 -23.21 12.03
N HIS A 817 37.37 -22.30 12.95
CA HIS A 817 36.02 -21.85 13.29
C HIS A 817 35.90 -20.34 13.04
N SER A 818 34.68 -19.81 13.10
CA SER A 818 34.43 -18.38 12.90
C SER A 818 34.96 -17.49 14.03
N ASP A 819 35.09 -18.02 15.24
CA ASP A 819 35.60 -17.30 16.41
C ASP A 819 37.10 -17.46 16.62
N ALA A 820 37.65 -18.62 16.28
CA ALA A 820 39.07 -18.93 16.45
C ALA A 820 39.58 -19.95 15.44
N ILE A 821 40.88 -19.89 15.18
CA ILE A 821 41.64 -20.94 14.50
C ILE A 821 42.60 -21.55 15.50
N ASP A 822 42.44 -22.85 15.76
CA ASP A 822 43.26 -23.60 16.68
C ASP A 822 44.20 -24.53 15.89
N ILE A 823 45.51 -24.34 16.08
CA ILE A 823 46.56 -25.10 15.42
C ILE A 823 47.27 -25.96 16.47
N ARG A 824 47.33 -27.27 16.25
CA ARG A 824 48.06 -28.22 17.10
C ARG A 824 49.34 -28.63 16.40
N ILE A 825 50.46 -28.50 17.08
CA ILE A 825 51.80 -28.79 16.56
C ILE A 825 52.33 -29.97 17.34
N SER A 826 52.85 -30.99 16.66
CA SER A 826 53.45 -32.14 17.35
C SER A 826 54.60 -32.75 16.58
N THR A 827 55.55 -33.34 17.28
CA THR A 827 56.64 -34.10 16.66
C THR A 827 57.28 -35.02 17.69
N LYS A 828 57.76 -36.18 17.25
CA LYS A 828 58.54 -37.10 18.09
C LYS A 828 60.05 -36.94 17.88
N MET A 829 60.46 -36.10 16.93
CA MET A 829 61.88 -35.86 16.64
C MET A 829 62.45 -34.82 17.60
N THR A 830 63.76 -34.87 17.80
CA THR A 830 64.50 -33.87 18.57
C THR A 830 64.82 -32.66 17.68
N HIS A 831 64.45 -31.47 18.11
CA HIS A 831 64.72 -30.20 17.41
C HIS A 831 65.53 -29.26 18.29
N GLU A 832 66.27 -28.35 17.70
CA GLU A 832 67.06 -27.37 18.47
C GLU A 832 66.22 -26.13 18.76
N VAL A 833 66.35 -25.60 19.98
CA VAL A 833 65.66 -24.38 20.42
C VAL A 833 66.63 -23.20 20.39
N ASP A 834 66.28 -22.18 19.61
CA ASP A 834 67.01 -20.92 19.49
C ASP A 834 66.05 -19.74 19.65
N VAL A 835 66.08 -19.11 20.81
CA VAL A 835 65.21 -17.96 21.12
C VAL A 835 65.89 -16.62 20.82
N GLY A 836 66.97 -16.61 20.02
CA GLY A 836 67.68 -15.39 19.61
C GLY A 836 68.75 -14.91 20.58
N LEU A 837 69.35 -15.84 21.34
CA LEU A 837 70.52 -15.59 22.18
C LEU A 837 71.81 -15.95 21.42
N TYR A 838 72.98 -15.46 21.89
CA TYR A 838 74.28 -15.71 21.25
C TYR A 838 74.68 -17.20 21.13
N ALA A 839 73.95 -18.12 21.76
CA ALA A 839 74.13 -19.57 21.68
C ALA A 839 72.79 -20.31 21.77
N ARG A 840 72.75 -21.54 21.26
CA ARG A 840 71.56 -22.42 21.30
C ARG A 840 71.24 -22.83 22.73
N LEU A 841 69.96 -22.83 23.09
CA LEU A 841 69.53 -23.19 24.44
C LEU A 841 69.68 -24.70 24.71
N GLY A 842 69.23 -25.55 23.79
CA GLY A 842 69.21 -27.01 23.97
C GLY A 842 68.45 -27.72 22.85
N GLY A 843 68.31 -29.05 22.96
CA GLY A 843 67.38 -29.84 22.15
C GLY A 843 66.03 -30.01 22.85
N ILE A 844 64.95 -30.21 22.09
CA ILE A 844 63.62 -30.56 22.60
C ILE A 844 63.07 -31.75 21.81
N SER A 845 62.63 -32.81 22.48
CA SER A 845 61.95 -33.98 21.90
C SER A 845 60.51 -34.10 22.38
N GLU A 846 59.74 -34.96 21.70
CA GLU A 846 58.29 -35.16 21.93
C GLU A 846 57.51 -33.84 22.06
N LEU A 847 57.87 -32.86 21.22
CA LEU A 847 57.24 -31.55 21.27
C LEU A 847 55.77 -31.67 20.91
N CYS A 848 54.93 -31.07 21.75
CA CYS A 848 53.50 -30.89 21.56
C CYS A 848 53.14 -29.44 21.89
N GLY A 849 52.33 -28.81 21.08
CA GLY A 849 51.97 -27.42 21.29
C GLY A 849 50.68 -27.02 20.60
N CYS A 850 50.21 -25.84 20.95
CA CYS A 850 49.05 -25.22 20.36
C CYS A 850 49.32 -23.76 20.02
N ALA A 851 48.73 -23.30 18.93
CA ALA A 851 48.72 -21.90 18.54
C ALA A 851 47.27 -21.49 18.30
N ARG A 852 46.87 -20.36 18.86
CA ARG A 852 45.49 -19.84 18.75
C ARG A 852 45.49 -18.50 18.05
N ILE A 853 44.67 -18.39 17.02
CA ILE A 853 44.45 -17.16 16.25
C ILE A 853 42.99 -16.74 16.47
N GLU A 854 42.79 -15.47 16.82
CA GLU A 854 41.45 -14.88 16.99
C GLU A 854 41.31 -13.69 16.04
N GLY A 855 40.33 -13.77 15.14
CA GLY A 855 40.26 -12.90 13.96
C GLY A 855 41.52 -13.04 13.09
N ALA A 856 42.20 -11.93 12.81
CA ALA A 856 43.45 -11.93 12.03
C ALA A 856 44.73 -12.01 12.89
N LEU A 857 44.62 -12.13 14.22
CA LEU A 857 45.76 -11.98 15.14
C LEU A 857 46.11 -13.30 15.83
N LEU A 858 47.33 -13.78 15.62
CA LEU A 858 47.93 -14.85 16.41
C LEU A 858 48.17 -14.35 17.84
N LYS A 859 47.44 -14.93 18.82
CA LYS A 859 47.49 -14.50 20.23
C LYS A 859 48.68 -15.08 20.96
N GLN A 860 48.86 -16.40 20.82
CA GLN A 860 49.88 -17.14 21.56
C GLN A 860 50.21 -18.44 20.83
N ILE A 861 51.48 -18.83 20.89
CA ILE A 861 51.97 -20.19 20.61
C ILE A 861 52.49 -20.73 21.94
N SER A 862 51.99 -21.87 22.39
CA SER A 862 52.46 -22.57 23.58
C SER A 862 52.96 -23.96 23.19
N LEU A 863 54.19 -24.27 23.51
CA LEU A 863 54.86 -25.53 23.21
C LEU A 863 55.36 -26.16 24.49
N HIS A 864 55.26 -27.48 24.57
CA HIS A 864 55.71 -28.30 25.66
C HIS A 864 56.52 -29.47 25.07
N GLY A 865 57.52 -29.95 25.79
CA GLY A 865 58.29 -31.13 25.39
C GLY A 865 59.38 -31.46 26.39
N TRP A 866 60.20 -32.45 26.07
CA TRP A 866 61.30 -32.90 26.94
C TRP A 866 62.63 -32.33 26.47
N LEU A 867 63.44 -31.84 27.39
CA LEU A 867 64.80 -31.37 27.07
C LEU A 867 65.65 -32.56 26.60
N GLU A 868 66.40 -32.36 25.53
CA GLU A 868 67.35 -33.32 24.95
C GLU A 868 68.69 -32.66 24.65
N ARG A 869 69.71 -33.49 24.39
CA ARG A 869 71.01 -32.98 23.91
C ARG A 869 70.90 -32.43 22.49
N CYS A 870 71.62 -31.34 22.20
CA CYS A 870 71.73 -30.81 20.84
C CYS A 870 72.33 -31.85 19.89
N VAL A 871 71.83 -31.88 18.64
CA VAL A 871 72.17 -32.90 17.64
C VAL A 871 73.37 -32.46 16.76
N ALA A 872 73.66 -31.16 16.66
CA ALA A 872 74.80 -30.63 15.91
C ALA A 872 76.07 -30.42 16.78
N THR A 873 77.25 -30.31 16.15
CA THR A 873 78.51 -29.93 16.81
C THR A 873 78.45 -28.50 17.35
N GLY A 874 78.10 -28.38 18.62
CA GLY A 874 78.02 -27.14 19.40
C GLY A 874 77.42 -27.45 20.78
N THR A 875 77.95 -26.85 21.84
CA THR A 875 77.46 -27.07 23.20
C THR A 875 76.20 -26.22 23.43
N GLY A 876 75.02 -26.86 23.49
CA GLY A 876 73.82 -26.21 24.02
C GLY A 876 74.03 -25.79 25.47
N ILE A 877 73.39 -24.70 25.90
CA ILE A 877 73.53 -24.20 27.27
C ILE A 877 72.93 -25.19 28.28
N LEU A 878 71.83 -25.87 27.91
CA LEU A 878 71.10 -26.83 28.72
C LEU A 878 71.01 -28.18 27.99
N ALA A 879 71.19 -29.27 28.73
CA ALA A 879 70.94 -30.64 28.28
C ALA A 879 70.41 -31.50 29.45
N PRO A 880 69.67 -32.60 29.24
CA PRO A 880 69.28 -33.48 30.33
C PRO A 880 70.48 -34.27 30.86
N LYS A 881 70.48 -34.56 32.18
CA LYS A 881 71.40 -35.56 32.73
C LYS A 881 71.03 -36.95 32.19
N ALA A 882 72.02 -37.80 31.93
CA ALA A 882 71.77 -39.16 31.44
C ALA A 882 70.79 -39.92 32.36
N GLY A 883 69.68 -40.41 31.80
CA GLY A 883 68.62 -41.12 32.53
C GLY A 883 67.63 -40.22 33.28
N ALA A 884 67.73 -38.89 33.16
CA ALA A 884 66.77 -37.94 33.73
C ALA A 884 65.85 -37.37 32.66
N VAL A 885 64.66 -36.93 33.09
CA VAL A 885 63.66 -36.27 32.24
C VAL A 885 63.50 -34.84 32.75
N VAL A 886 63.56 -33.87 31.84
CA VAL A 886 63.42 -32.44 32.15
C VAL A 886 62.30 -31.88 31.28
N GLU A 887 61.28 -31.33 31.92
CA GLU A 887 60.15 -30.72 31.24
C GLU A 887 60.53 -29.32 30.74
N THR A 888 60.11 -28.98 29.53
CA THR A 888 60.31 -27.66 28.92
C THR A 888 58.98 -27.08 28.45
N LEU A 889 58.80 -25.78 28.67
CA LEU A 889 57.65 -25.00 28.23
C LEU A 889 58.14 -23.75 27.50
N ILE A 890 57.61 -23.50 26.31
CA ILE A 890 57.89 -22.32 25.50
C ILE A 890 56.57 -21.62 25.20
N SER A 891 56.43 -20.35 25.58
CA SER A 891 55.27 -19.53 25.25
C SER A 891 55.71 -18.32 24.44
N VAL A 892 55.10 -18.09 23.29
CA VAL A 892 55.40 -16.96 22.39
C VAL A 892 54.12 -16.17 22.15
N THR A 893 54.17 -14.86 22.38
CA THR A 893 53.12 -13.89 22.06
C THR A 893 53.67 -12.89 21.04
N PRO A 894 52.85 -11.99 20.45
CA PRO A 894 53.36 -10.94 19.56
C PRO A 894 54.46 -10.06 20.17
N THR A 895 54.45 -9.86 21.48
CA THR A 895 55.37 -8.95 22.17
C THR A 895 56.41 -9.68 23.01
N SER A 896 56.24 -10.97 23.33
CA SER A 896 57.16 -11.67 24.25
C SER A 896 57.39 -13.14 23.93
N CYS A 897 58.50 -13.68 24.40
CA CYS A 897 58.83 -15.10 24.39
C CYS A 897 59.29 -15.53 25.79
N THR A 898 58.72 -16.61 26.30
CA THR A 898 59.07 -17.20 27.59
C THR A 898 59.54 -18.62 27.35
N TYR A 899 60.65 -19.00 27.97
CA TYR A 899 61.16 -20.36 28.03
C TYR A 899 61.32 -20.76 29.49
N ALA A 900 60.84 -21.94 29.86
CA ALA A 900 61.02 -22.52 31.18
C ALA A 900 61.46 -23.98 31.04
N ALA A 901 62.40 -24.41 31.88
CA ALA A 901 62.81 -25.80 31.99
C ALA A 901 62.92 -26.18 33.47
N SER A 902 62.50 -27.38 33.85
CA SER A 902 62.55 -27.85 35.25
C SER A 902 62.93 -29.33 35.33
N GLY A 903 63.89 -29.65 36.18
CA GLY A 903 64.34 -31.04 36.42
C GLY A 903 65.85 -31.16 36.63
N VAL A 904 66.36 -32.37 36.45
CA VAL A 904 67.81 -32.67 36.55
C VAL A 904 68.46 -32.51 35.18
N MET A 905 69.07 -31.35 34.97
CA MET A 905 69.74 -30.93 33.75
C MET A 905 71.27 -30.88 33.93
N THR A 906 71.95 -30.60 32.84
CA THR A 906 73.38 -30.31 32.73
C THR A 906 73.48 -28.92 32.12
N ILE A 907 74.30 -28.06 32.71
CA ILE A 907 74.51 -26.69 32.26
C ILE A 907 75.95 -26.58 31.78
N SER A 908 76.15 -26.04 30.58
CA SER A 908 77.48 -25.78 30.05
C SER A 908 78.01 -24.45 30.60
N ILE A 909 79.01 -24.49 31.46
CA ILE A 909 79.67 -23.30 32.05
C ILE A 909 81.14 -23.34 31.64
N GLY A 910 81.59 -22.35 30.86
CA GLY A 910 83.00 -22.28 30.42
C GLY A 910 83.46 -23.46 29.55
N GLY A 911 82.53 -24.15 28.89
CA GLY A 911 82.80 -25.35 28.08
C GLY A 911 82.85 -26.66 28.87
N ALA A 912 82.55 -26.64 30.18
CA ALA A 912 82.40 -27.82 31.01
C ALA A 912 80.92 -28.05 31.37
N ASP A 913 80.46 -29.30 31.30
CA ASP A 913 79.10 -29.69 31.65
C ASP A 913 79.00 -30.01 33.15
N VAL A 914 78.18 -29.26 33.88
CA VAL A 914 77.94 -29.45 35.31
C VAL A 914 76.51 -29.92 35.54
N ASP A 915 76.31 -30.95 36.37
CA ASP A 915 74.98 -31.42 36.72
C ASP A 915 74.26 -30.38 37.58
N ALA A 916 73.01 -30.08 37.25
CA ALA A 916 72.18 -29.14 38.00
C ALA A 916 70.75 -29.67 38.13
N SER A 917 70.21 -29.70 39.35
CA SER A 917 68.81 -30.03 39.64
C SER A 917 68.08 -28.75 40.03
N GLY A 918 67.21 -28.24 39.17
CA GLY A 918 66.60 -26.93 39.38
C GLY A 918 65.64 -26.50 38.27
N SER A 919 65.34 -25.20 38.22
CA SER A 919 64.53 -24.57 37.19
C SER A 919 65.31 -23.47 36.48
N ALA A 920 65.24 -23.46 35.15
CA ALA A 920 65.68 -22.37 34.29
C ALA A 920 64.46 -21.63 33.75
N PHE A 921 64.50 -20.32 33.73
CA PHE A 921 63.49 -19.43 33.17
C PHE A 921 64.17 -18.36 32.33
N LEU A 922 63.59 -18.01 31.21
CA LEU A 922 64.01 -16.94 30.34
C LEU A 922 62.77 -16.23 29.81
N TYR A 923 62.79 -14.92 29.84
CA TYR A 923 61.75 -14.06 29.28
C TYR A 923 62.39 -13.01 28.37
N ILE A 924 61.86 -12.89 27.17
CA ILE A 924 62.29 -11.92 26.16
C ILE A 924 61.08 -11.07 25.83
N ASP A 925 61.19 -9.76 25.98
CA ASP A 925 60.21 -8.77 25.52
C ASP A 925 60.75 -8.10 24.25
N HIS A 926 60.09 -8.37 23.13
CA HIS A 926 60.44 -7.82 21.83
C HIS A 926 60.01 -6.36 21.66
N ALA A 927 59.00 -5.88 22.39
CA ALA A 927 58.54 -4.50 22.29
C ALA A 927 59.54 -3.55 22.95
N THR A 928 60.04 -3.91 24.13
CA THR A 928 61.04 -3.14 24.88
C THR A 928 62.49 -3.55 24.56
N LYS A 929 62.67 -4.60 23.76
CA LYS A 929 63.97 -5.21 23.39
C LYS A 929 64.77 -5.66 24.60
N THR A 930 64.10 -6.25 25.59
CA THR A 930 64.73 -6.73 26.82
C THR A 930 64.73 -8.25 26.90
N ALA A 931 65.73 -8.82 27.56
CA ALA A 931 65.85 -10.24 27.83
C ALA A 931 66.28 -10.44 29.28
N GLU A 932 65.51 -11.18 30.04
CA GLU A 932 65.80 -11.54 31.42
C GLU A 932 65.79 -13.06 31.56
N GLY A 933 66.54 -13.58 32.51
CA GLY A 933 66.46 -14.98 32.85
C GLY A 933 66.96 -15.26 34.24
N GLN A 934 66.59 -16.46 34.69
CA GLN A 934 66.83 -16.92 36.04
C GLN A 934 67.14 -18.41 35.98
N PHE A 935 68.14 -18.82 36.73
CA PHE A 935 68.40 -20.21 37.07
C PHE A 935 68.39 -20.34 38.60
N ASP A 936 67.63 -21.28 39.15
CA ASP A 936 67.65 -21.62 40.58
C ASP A 936 67.71 -23.13 40.73
N GLY A 937 68.70 -23.64 41.46
CA GLY A 937 68.88 -25.08 41.58
C GLY A 937 70.05 -25.51 42.44
N ARG A 938 70.13 -26.83 42.66
CA ARG A 938 71.27 -27.51 43.22
C ARG A 938 72.24 -27.89 42.11
N ILE A 939 73.43 -27.32 42.12
CA ILE A 939 74.53 -27.64 41.21
C ILE A 939 75.37 -28.75 41.89
N ASP A 940 75.49 -29.89 41.22
CA ASP A 940 76.32 -31.02 41.64
C ASP A 940 77.59 -31.05 40.78
N CYS A 941 78.72 -30.73 41.42
CA CYS A 941 80.03 -30.70 40.76
C CYS A 941 80.81 -32.01 40.94
N ASN A 942 80.15 -33.13 41.30
CA ASN A 942 80.79 -34.44 41.46
C ASN A 942 81.58 -34.89 40.22
N SER A 943 81.24 -34.40 39.03
CA SER A 943 81.98 -34.62 37.78
C SER A 943 83.33 -33.88 37.71
N ALA A 944 83.50 -32.79 38.46
CA ALA A 944 84.70 -31.95 38.50
C ALA A 944 85.54 -32.15 39.77
N MET A 945 84.90 -32.36 40.93
CA MET A 945 85.53 -32.69 42.21
C MET A 945 84.60 -33.55 43.09
N VAL A 946 85.12 -34.61 43.69
CA VAL A 946 84.33 -35.55 44.51
C VAL A 946 83.74 -34.85 45.75
N ALA A 947 82.44 -35.04 45.99
CA ALA A 947 81.67 -34.59 47.16
C ALA A 947 81.34 -33.09 47.25
N LEU A 948 81.26 -32.38 46.11
CA LEU A 948 80.93 -30.95 46.07
C LEU A 948 79.51 -30.72 45.52
N GLN A 949 78.58 -30.38 46.41
CA GLN A 949 77.19 -30.06 46.07
C GLN A 949 76.83 -28.69 46.62
N GLY A 950 76.26 -27.82 45.78
CA GLY A 950 75.82 -26.49 46.19
C GLY A 950 74.44 -26.12 45.68
N ARG A 951 73.75 -25.21 46.35
CA ARG A 951 72.50 -24.58 45.92
C ARG A 951 72.79 -23.15 45.48
N GLY A 952 72.34 -22.76 44.30
CA GLY A 952 72.58 -21.41 43.80
C GLY A 952 71.44 -20.85 42.97
N GLN A 953 71.39 -19.53 42.94
CA GLN A 953 70.48 -18.74 42.12
C GLN A 953 71.33 -17.81 41.25
N VAL A 954 71.06 -17.76 39.95
CA VAL A 954 71.65 -16.84 38.98
C VAL A 954 70.51 -16.12 38.27
N THR A 955 70.63 -14.82 38.06
CA THR A 955 69.69 -14.00 37.30
C THR A 955 70.45 -13.09 36.37
N TRP A 956 69.93 -12.89 35.16
CA TRP A 956 70.45 -11.90 34.22
C TRP A 956 69.32 -11.04 33.66
N TYR A 957 69.64 -9.81 33.30
CA TYR A 957 68.75 -8.86 32.65
C TYR A 957 69.55 -8.05 31.64
N ILE A 958 69.05 -7.95 30.42
CA ILE A 958 69.69 -7.25 29.30
C ILE A 958 68.63 -6.38 28.64
N SER A 959 68.92 -5.10 28.46
CA SER A 959 68.15 -4.14 27.67
C SER A 959 69.11 -3.27 26.85
N PRO A 960 68.63 -2.42 25.92
CA PRO A 960 69.51 -1.52 25.17
C PRO A 960 70.31 -0.54 26.04
N THR A 961 69.93 -0.35 27.31
CA THR A 961 70.54 0.64 28.21
C THR A 961 71.02 0.08 29.55
N VAL A 962 70.71 -1.18 29.86
CA VAL A 962 71.02 -1.83 31.16
C VAL A 962 71.48 -3.26 30.91
N LEU A 963 72.56 -3.67 31.57
CA LEU A 963 73.00 -5.07 31.65
C LEU A 963 73.21 -5.42 33.11
N ALA A 964 72.57 -6.49 33.59
CA ALA A 964 72.75 -7.01 34.94
C ALA A 964 72.97 -8.52 34.88
N PHE A 965 73.96 -9.01 35.59
CA PHE A 965 74.19 -10.43 35.84
C PHE A 965 74.52 -10.59 37.31
N GLN A 966 73.76 -11.43 38.01
CA GLN A 966 73.87 -11.59 39.45
C GLN A 966 73.71 -13.06 39.79
N GLY A 967 74.49 -13.57 40.74
CA GLY A 967 74.28 -14.91 41.23
C GLY A 967 74.94 -15.18 42.57
N SER A 968 74.46 -16.21 43.25
CA SER A 968 75.01 -16.71 44.51
C SER A 968 74.95 -18.24 44.52
N ILE A 969 76.01 -18.90 44.95
CA ILE A 969 76.12 -20.35 45.10
C ILE A 969 76.58 -20.65 46.52
N MET A 970 75.86 -21.53 47.22
CA MET A 970 76.19 -22.03 48.55
C MET A 970 76.50 -23.53 48.48
N VAL A 971 77.73 -23.91 48.75
CA VAL A 971 78.25 -25.29 48.78
C VAL A 971 78.30 -25.79 50.22
N ALA A 972 77.81 -27.00 50.46
CA ALA A 972 77.93 -27.67 51.75
C ALA A 972 78.86 -28.89 51.63
N VAL A 973 79.93 -28.92 52.41
CA VAL A 973 80.86 -30.05 52.49
C VAL A 973 80.55 -30.86 53.75
N ASN A 974 80.05 -32.08 53.59
CA ASN A 974 79.74 -32.97 54.71
C ASN A 974 81.00 -33.68 55.22
N CYS A 975 81.35 -33.47 56.50
CA CYS A 975 82.39 -34.24 57.19
C CYS A 975 81.89 -34.76 58.55
N TRP A 976 82.55 -35.78 59.10
CA TRP A 976 82.23 -36.48 60.35
C TRP A 976 82.10 -35.62 61.64
N THR A 977 82.45 -34.33 61.59
CA THR A 977 82.47 -33.42 62.76
C THR A 977 81.60 -32.17 62.64
N GLY A 978 80.75 -32.08 61.61
CA GLY A 978 79.92 -30.89 61.31
C GLY A 978 80.19 -30.37 59.90
N GLY A 979 79.16 -29.89 59.20
CA GLY A 979 79.30 -29.42 57.81
C GLY A 979 80.05 -28.09 57.71
N ILE A 980 80.88 -27.92 56.67
CA ILE A 980 81.41 -26.61 56.27
C ILE A 980 80.47 -26.03 55.21
N GLU A 981 79.98 -24.81 55.42
CA GLU A 981 79.18 -24.07 54.45
C GLU A 981 80.05 -23.00 53.79
N MET A 982 80.16 -23.03 52.47
CA MET A 982 80.82 -22.00 51.67
C MET A 982 79.80 -21.32 50.77
N GLU A 983 79.60 -20.01 50.89
CA GLU A 983 78.72 -19.23 50.01
C GLU A 983 79.56 -18.25 49.20
N GLY A 984 79.32 -18.12 47.91
CA GLY A 984 79.94 -17.10 47.09
C GLY A 984 78.93 -16.49 46.14
N GLY A 985 79.04 -15.21 45.87
CA GLY A 985 78.18 -14.53 44.90
C GLY A 985 78.90 -13.47 44.11
N ILE A 986 78.29 -13.10 42.99
CA ILE A 986 78.80 -12.15 42.01
C ILE A 986 77.68 -11.26 41.50
N PHE A 987 78.02 -10.01 41.23
CA PHE A 987 77.22 -9.00 40.55
C PHE A 987 78.10 -8.39 39.45
N LEU A 988 77.54 -8.23 38.27
CA LEU A 988 78.10 -7.52 37.13
C LEU A 988 76.98 -6.65 36.58
N GLY A 989 77.19 -5.34 36.52
CA GLY A 989 76.17 -4.38 36.15
C GLY A 989 76.69 -3.31 35.19
N TYR A 990 75.84 -2.85 34.31
CA TYR A 990 75.97 -1.61 33.54
C TYR A 990 74.65 -0.87 33.65
N ASN A 991 74.68 0.32 34.25
CA ASN A 991 73.53 1.22 34.44
C ASN A 991 72.34 0.56 35.17
N VAL A 992 72.61 -0.32 36.14
CA VAL A 992 71.57 -1.09 36.87
C VAL A 992 71.04 -0.28 38.06
N PRO A 993 69.74 -0.04 38.22
CA PRO A 993 69.22 0.62 39.42
C PRO A 993 69.62 -0.13 40.69
N LYS A 994 70.12 0.57 41.72
CA LYS A 994 70.60 -0.09 42.95
C LYS A 994 69.55 -0.99 43.62
N SER A 995 68.27 -0.64 43.51
CA SER A 995 67.14 -1.43 44.02
C SER A 995 66.94 -2.79 43.33
N GLN A 996 67.59 -3.03 42.18
CA GLN A 996 67.52 -4.29 41.45
C GLN A 996 68.75 -5.19 41.70
N ALA A 997 69.76 -4.71 42.42
CA ALA A 997 70.98 -5.44 42.74
C ALA A 997 70.83 -6.32 43.99
N TRP A 998 69.97 -7.34 43.89
CA TRP A 998 69.63 -8.20 45.03
C TRP A 998 70.83 -8.91 45.67
N VAL A 999 71.90 -9.21 44.92
CA VAL A 999 73.12 -9.80 45.51
C VAL A 999 73.78 -8.87 46.53
N LEU A 1000 73.68 -7.56 46.31
CA LEU A 1000 74.22 -6.55 47.23
C LEU A 1000 73.34 -6.36 48.47
N GLN A 1001 72.03 -6.64 48.34
CA GLN A 1001 71.00 -6.36 49.35
C GLN A 1001 70.58 -7.59 50.18
N LYS A 1002 70.52 -8.77 49.57
CA LYS A 1002 70.07 -10.04 50.18
C LYS A 1002 71.19 -10.74 50.96
N ALA A 1003 72.43 -10.30 50.76
CA ALA A 1003 73.59 -10.72 51.54
C ALA A 1003 73.37 -10.38 53.03
N SER A 1004 73.73 -11.32 53.91
CA SER A 1004 73.71 -11.17 55.38
C SER A 1004 74.21 -9.78 55.83
N PRO A 1005 73.73 -9.21 56.97
CA PRO A 1005 74.22 -7.92 57.50
C PRO A 1005 75.75 -7.84 57.64
N HIS A 1006 76.44 -8.97 57.60
CA HIS A 1006 77.89 -9.11 57.62
C HIS A 1006 78.61 -8.68 56.33
N TYR A 1007 78.10 -9.04 55.14
CA TYR A 1007 78.77 -8.83 53.84
C TYR A 1007 77.91 -8.12 52.79
N GLY A 1008 76.66 -7.77 53.09
CA GLY A 1008 75.88 -6.83 52.28
C GLY A 1008 76.47 -5.41 52.33
N ILE A 1009 76.34 -4.67 51.23
CA ILE A 1009 76.68 -3.24 51.18
C ILE A 1009 75.40 -2.46 51.51
N SER A 1010 75.51 -1.46 52.38
CA SER A 1010 74.37 -0.61 52.70
C SER A 1010 73.97 0.29 51.52
N ASP A 1011 72.67 0.44 51.28
CA ASP A 1011 72.11 1.20 50.14
C ASP A 1011 72.59 2.67 50.07
N TYR A 1012 72.99 3.29 51.19
CA TYR A 1012 73.49 4.67 51.20
C TYR A 1012 74.91 4.81 50.59
N LEU A 1013 75.66 3.71 50.49
CA LEU A 1013 77.01 3.69 49.93
C LEU A 1013 77.03 3.31 48.44
N LEU A 1014 75.88 2.95 47.88
CA LEU A 1014 75.72 2.57 46.50
C LEU A 1014 75.20 3.76 45.67
N PRO A 1015 75.79 4.06 44.51
CA PRO A 1015 75.23 5.00 43.54
C PRO A 1015 73.81 4.60 43.12
N ASP A 1016 73.01 5.56 42.66
CA ASP A 1016 71.63 5.29 42.24
C ASP A 1016 71.54 4.32 41.03
N THR A 1017 72.54 4.35 40.15
CA THR A 1017 72.77 3.41 39.06
C THR A 1017 74.15 2.75 39.17
N LEU A 1018 74.20 1.43 39.05
CA LEU A 1018 75.38 0.60 39.26
C LEU A 1018 75.94 0.14 37.93
N THR A 1019 77.12 0.66 37.60
CA THR A 1019 77.97 0.16 36.51
C THR A 1019 79.27 -0.35 37.12
N GLY A 1020 79.48 -1.67 37.17
CA GLY A 1020 80.59 -2.24 37.92
C GLY A 1020 80.51 -3.75 38.15
N ILE A 1021 81.43 -4.27 38.96
CA ILE A 1021 81.51 -5.68 39.36
C ILE A 1021 81.59 -5.76 40.88
N TYR A 1022 80.90 -6.69 41.51
CA TYR A 1022 81.07 -7.03 42.93
C TYR A 1022 81.07 -8.53 43.12
N GLY A 1023 81.95 -9.06 43.95
CA GLY A 1023 81.98 -10.46 44.32
C GLY A 1023 82.12 -10.61 45.83
N TYR A 1024 81.49 -11.63 46.40
CA TYR A 1024 81.67 -11.98 47.80
C TYR A 1024 81.88 -13.49 47.99
N GLY A 1025 82.51 -13.84 49.09
CA GLY A 1025 82.70 -15.19 49.57
C GLY A 1025 82.54 -15.24 51.08
N ARG A 1026 81.93 -16.30 51.58
CA ARG A 1026 81.70 -16.62 52.98
C ARG A 1026 82.06 -18.07 53.21
N ILE A 1027 82.74 -18.35 54.31
CA ILE A 1027 83.01 -19.70 54.81
C ILE A 1027 82.54 -19.73 56.25
N ALA A 1028 81.60 -20.62 56.57
CA ALA A 1028 81.10 -20.86 57.91
C ALA A 1028 81.34 -22.32 58.31
N PHE A 1029 81.85 -22.55 59.51
CA PHE A 1029 81.99 -23.88 60.10
C PHE A 1029 81.68 -23.82 61.59
N GLY A 1030 80.96 -24.81 62.09
CA GLY A 1030 80.56 -24.88 63.50
C GLY A 1030 80.67 -26.28 64.07
N VAL A 1031 80.96 -26.35 65.36
CA VAL A 1031 81.10 -27.60 66.11
C VAL A 1031 80.14 -27.57 67.30
N ASN A 1032 79.32 -28.59 67.46
CA ASN A 1032 78.32 -28.67 68.52
C ASN A 1032 78.51 -29.94 69.37
N PHE A 1033 78.92 -29.75 70.63
CA PHE A 1033 79.00 -30.78 71.65
C PHE A 1033 77.93 -30.47 72.72
N TYR A 1034 77.30 -31.48 73.33
CA TYR A 1034 76.15 -31.38 74.26
C TYR A 1034 76.16 -30.22 75.29
N VAL A 1035 77.33 -29.70 75.66
CA VAL A 1035 77.52 -28.61 76.64
C VAL A 1035 78.17 -27.35 76.05
N PHE A 1036 78.78 -27.44 74.85
CA PHE A 1036 79.46 -26.33 74.16
C PHE A 1036 79.19 -26.40 72.66
N GLY A 1037 78.61 -25.34 72.09
CA GLY A 1037 78.39 -25.23 70.65
C GLY A 1037 78.88 -23.89 70.15
N GLY A 1038 79.62 -23.84 69.04
CA GLY A 1038 80.10 -22.58 68.51
C GLY A 1038 80.54 -22.68 67.07
N GLY A 1039 80.53 -21.55 66.37
CA GLY A 1039 80.87 -21.42 64.97
C GLY A 1039 81.78 -20.25 64.66
N VAL A 1040 82.52 -20.38 63.56
CA VAL A 1040 83.29 -19.33 62.94
C VAL A 1040 82.73 -19.09 61.54
N GLU A 1041 82.49 -17.83 61.23
CA GLU A 1041 82.12 -17.34 59.91
C GLU A 1041 83.18 -16.34 59.45
N ILE A 1042 83.75 -16.54 58.28
CA ILE A 1042 84.67 -15.60 57.62
C ILE A 1042 84.00 -15.15 56.33
N PHE A 1043 83.97 -13.84 56.08
CA PHE A 1043 83.36 -13.29 54.88
C PHE A 1043 84.23 -12.19 54.27
N VAL A 1044 84.19 -12.08 52.94
CA VAL A 1044 84.82 -11.01 52.17
C VAL A 1044 83.96 -10.67 50.98
N GLY A 1045 83.71 -9.40 50.75
CA GLY A 1045 83.06 -8.84 49.60
C GLY A 1045 83.92 -7.72 49.03
N LEU A 1046 84.05 -7.63 47.72
CA LEU A 1046 84.78 -6.59 47.03
C LEU A 1046 84.15 -6.30 45.68
N GLY A 1047 83.97 -5.02 45.36
CA GLY A 1047 83.53 -4.60 44.05
C GLY A 1047 84.03 -3.21 43.67
N GLY A 1048 84.00 -2.92 42.38
CA GLY A 1048 84.35 -1.63 41.80
C GLY A 1048 83.22 -1.16 40.89
N PHE A 1049 82.84 0.12 41.05
CA PHE A 1049 81.77 0.78 40.31
C PHE A 1049 82.31 2.04 39.61
N MET A 1050 81.75 2.41 38.47
CA MET A 1050 82.20 3.58 37.69
C MET A 1050 81.67 4.91 38.24
N ASP A 1051 80.50 4.88 38.88
CA ASP A 1051 79.85 6.07 39.43
C ASP A 1051 80.04 6.13 40.96
N THR A 1052 80.08 7.34 41.53
CA THR A 1052 80.17 7.59 42.98
C THR A 1052 78.82 8.06 43.54
N PRO A 1053 78.42 7.66 44.77
CA PRO A 1053 77.17 8.11 45.38
C PRO A 1053 77.17 9.60 45.74
N ALA A 1054 75.97 10.22 45.77
CA ALA A 1054 75.81 11.63 46.12
C ALA A 1054 76.30 11.93 47.54
N GLY A 1055 77.23 12.89 47.68
CA GLY A 1055 77.90 13.22 48.95
C GLY A 1055 79.34 12.70 49.06
N TYR A 1056 79.79 11.87 48.12
CA TYR A 1056 81.19 11.43 47.97
C TYR A 1056 81.76 12.04 46.67
N SER A 1057 82.77 12.91 46.78
CA SER A 1057 83.50 13.46 45.62
C SER A 1057 84.75 12.64 45.32
N SER A 1058 84.97 12.29 44.05
CA SER A 1058 86.27 11.84 43.56
C SER A 1058 87.19 13.06 43.35
N ASP A 1059 87.70 13.64 44.42
CA ASP A 1059 88.63 14.79 44.36
C ASP A 1059 90.06 14.38 43.95
N ILE A 1060 90.20 13.64 42.86
CA ILE A 1060 91.47 13.47 42.13
C ILE A 1060 91.19 13.66 40.64
N ASP A 1061 91.18 14.93 40.22
CA ASP A 1061 91.27 15.35 38.83
C ASP A 1061 92.73 15.71 38.51
N THR A 1062 93.44 14.88 37.74
CA THR A 1062 94.66 15.34 37.01
C THR A 1062 94.96 14.63 35.69
N THR A 1063 94.25 13.57 35.25
CA THR A 1063 94.59 12.89 33.98
C THR A 1063 93.42 12.40 33.13
N GLY A 1064 92.19 12.89 33.32
CA GLY A 1064 91.07 12.57 32.42
C GLY A 1064 90.62 11.10 32.40
N TYR A 1065 91.07 10.29 33.36
CA TYR A 1065 90.62 8.91 33.59
C TYR A 1065 89.86 8.86 34.91
N LEU A 1066 88.55 8.60 34.86
CA LEU A 1066 87.74 8.30 36.05
C LEU A 1066 88.24 6.98 36.65
N LEU A 1067 88.82 7.04 37.85
CA LEU A 1067 89.15 5.85 38.63
C LEU A 1067 87.85 5.23 39.19
N PRO A 1068 87.67 3.90 39.10
CA PRO A 1068 86.47 3.25 39.63
C PRO A 1068 86.39 3.35 41.16
N TYR A 1069 85.19 3.63 41.67
CA TYR A 1069 84.81 3.62 43.07
C TYR A 1069 84.80 2.19 43.61
N PHE A 1070 85.78 1.82 44.44
CA PHE A 1070 85.82 0.48 45.05
C PHE A 1070 85.15 0.45 46.42
N LEU A 1071 84.40 -0.62 46.65
CA LEU A 1071 83.74 -0.96 47.89
C LEU A 1071 84.13 -2.37 48.30
N GLY A 1072 84.76 -2.50 49.46
CA GLY A 1072 85.07 -3.79 50.06
C GLY A 1072 84.44 -3.92 51.43
N ARG A 1073 84.10 -5.13 51.84
CA ARG A 1073 83.71 -5.44 53.22
C ARG A 1073 84.18 -6.84 53.57
N GLY A 1074 85.05 -7.00 54.55
CA GLY A 1074 85.56 -8.30 54.97
C GLY A 1074 85.65 -8.40 56.48
N GLY A 1075 85.57 -9.61 57.02
CA GLY A 1075 85.49 -9.80 58.44
C GLY A 1075 85.38 -11.26 58.88
N PHE A 1076 85.34 -11.44 60.19
CA PHE A 1076 85.01 -12.71 60.81
C PHE A 1076 83.96 -12.51 61.92
N TYR A 1077 83.09 -13.49 62.10
CA TYR A 1077 82.10 -13.57 63.16
C TYR A 1077 82.30 -14.92 63.87
N LEU A 1078 82.55 -14.85 65.17
CA LEU A 1078 82.73 -16.00 66.06
C LEU A 1078 81.53 -16.00 66.98
N HIS A 1079 80.85 -17.12 67.13
CA HIS A 1079 79.80 -17.26 68.14
C HIS A 1079 79.97 -18.58 68.89
N GLY A 1080 79.65 -18.58 70.18
CA GLY A 1080 79.78 -19.72 71.05
C GLY A 1080 78.74 -19.69 72.15
N GLU A 1081 78.25 -20.87 72.50
CA GLU A 1081 77.28 -21.12 73.56
C GLU A 1081 77.88 -22.10 74.56
N ILE A 1082 77.61 -21.85 75.83
CA ILE A 1082 78.06 -22.63 76.98
C ILE A 1082 76.84 -23.10 77.75
N LEU A 1083 76.83 -24.37 78.19
CA LEU A 1083 75.75 -25.03 78.96
C LEU A 1083 74.41 -25.10 78.20
N GLY A 1084 74.42 -25.54 76.94
CA GLY A 1084 73.20 -25.77 76.16
C GLY A 1084 72.39 -24.50 75.87
N GLY A 1085 73.07 -23.35 75.74
CA GLY A 1085 72.47 -22.06 75.38
C GLY A 1085 72.16 -21.12 76.56
N LEU A 1086 72.58 -21.44 77.80
CA LEU A 1086 72.34 -20.54 78.96
C LEU A 1086 73.25 -19.31 78.99
N VAL A 1087 74.43 -19.40 78.34
CA VAL A 1087 75.35 -18.28 78.15
C VAL A 1087 75.82 -18.29 76.71
N SER A 1088 75.69 -17.16 76.02
CA SER A 1088 76.25 -16.97 74.68
C SER A 1088 77.33 -15.91 74.69
N ALA A 1089 78.38 -16.13 73.91
CA ALA A 1089 79.43 -15.17 73.64
C ALA A 1089 79.65 -15.13 72.13
N ASP A 1090 79.52 -13.95 71.55
CA ASP A 1090 79.84 -13.67 70.16
C ASP A 1090 80.90 -12.57 70.06
N GLY A 1091 81.71 -12.67 69.01
CA GLY A 1091 82.78 -11.75 68.71
C GLY A 1091 82.84 -11.51 67.22
N TRP A 1092 82.91 -10.25 66.80
CA TRP A 1092 82.93 -9.90 65.40
C TRP A 1092 84.05 -8.92 65.10
N ALA A 1093 84.62 -9.06 63.91
CA ALA A 1093 85.45 -8.06 63.27
C ALA A 1093 84.89 -7.83 61.88
N THR A 1094 84.56 -6.58 61.57
CA THR A 1094 84.15 -6.16 60.23
C THR A 1094 85.08 -5.03 59.81
N LEU A 1095 85.54 -5.06 58.57
CA LEU A 1095 86.33 -4.02 57.94
C LEU A 1095 85.63 -3.65 56.63
N GLN A 1096 85.38 -2.38 56.43
CA GLN A 1096 84.80 -1.83 55.22
C GLN A 1096 85.84 -0.96 54.52
N LEU A 1097 85.96 -1.08 53.20
CA LEU A 1097 86.85 -0.33 52.32
C LEU A 1097 85.99 0.55 51.40
N ILE A 1098 86.34 1.82 51.27
CA ILE A 1098 85.73 2.80 50.36
C ILE A 1098 86.84 3.60 49.65
N GLU A 1099 86.97 3.48 48.32
CA GLU A 1099 87.98 4.13 47.46
C GLU A 1099 87.26 4.96 46.37
N PRO A 1100 87.70 6.19 45.97
CA PRO A 1100 89.07 6.65 45.74
C PRO A 1100 89.85 7.24 46.92
N SER A 1101 89.25 7.46 48.10
CA SER A 1101 89.93 8.08 49.25
C SER A 1101 90.62 7.11 50.23
N LEU A 1102 90.76 5.81 49.89
CA LEU A 1102 91.36 4.76 50.74
C LEU A 1102 90.87 4.82 52.21
N ASN A 1103 89.56 4.93 52.39
CA ASN A 1103 88.95 4.87 53.71
C ASN A 1103 88.77 3.41 54.11
N PHE A 1104 89.35 3.02 55.24
CA PHE A 1104 89.02 1.78 55.91
C PHE A 1104 88.18 2.13 57.14
N GLU A 1105 87.01 1.55 57.32
CA GLU A 1105 86.23 1.72 58.54
C GLU A 1105 85.73 0.35 58.97
N GLY A 1106 86.07 -0.08 60.17
CA GLY A 1106 85.72 -1.37 60.69
C GLY A 1106 85.18 -1.29 62.10
N SER A 1107 84.45 -2.29 62.53
CA SER A 1107 84.06 -2.46 63.93
C SER A 1107 84.52 -3.82 64.43
N LEU A 1108 85.17 -3.81 65.59
CA LEU A 1108 85.47 -5.01 66.38
C LEU A 1108 84.58 -4.99 67.61
N GLY A 1109 83.83 -6.05 67.86
CA GLY A 1109 83.03 -6.13 69.07
C GLY A 1109 83.00 -7.52 69.69
N LEU A 1110 82.73 -7.55 70.99
CA LEU A 1110 82.46 -8.74 71.77
C LEU A 1110 81.14 -8.52 72.50
N ARG A 1111 80.24 -9.48 72.40
CA ARG A 1111 78.97 -9.50 73.12
C ARG A 1111 78.85 -10.79 73.91
N GLY A 1112 78.52 -10.66 75.19
CA GLY A 1112 78.19 -11.78 76.05
C GLY A 1112 76.78 -11.61 76.59
N CYS A 1113 75.97 -12.67 76.52
CA CYS A 1113 74.63 -12.69 77.09
C CYS A 1113 74.51 -13.86 78.08
N VAL A 1114 73.85 -13.60 79.22
CA VAL A 1114 73.49 -14.64 80.20
C VAL A 1114 71.96 -14.73 80.26
N LEU A 1115 71.42 -15.96 80.17
CA LEU A 1115 69.98 -16.26 80.16
C LEU A 1115 69.17 -15.56 79.05
N TRP A 1116 69.82 -15.08 77.99
CA TRP A 1116 69.23 -14.34 76.86
C TRP A 1116 68.65 -12.95 77.19
N VAL A 1117 68.65 -12.51 78.46
CA VAL A 1117 68.01 -11.25 78.89
C VAL A 1117 68.99 -10.18 79.37
N LEU A 1118 70.19 -10.56 79.78
CA LEU A 1118 71.25 -9.63 80.22
C LEU A 1118 72.44 -9.75 79.27
N CYS A 1119 72.51 -8.83 78.32
CA CYS A 1119 73.59 -8.74 77.34
C CYS A 1119 74.46 -7.52 77.62
N ALA A 1120 75.78 -7.71 77.61
CA ALA A 1120 76.74 -6.63 77.56
C ALA A 1120 77.54 -6.78 76.26
N SER A 1121 77.63 -5.69 75.49
CA SER A 1121 78.46 -5.63 74.28
C SER A 1121 79.43 -4.46 74.38
N VAL A 1122 80.68 -4.71 74.04
CA VAL A 1122 81.68 -3.69 73.76
C VAL A 1122 81.98 -3.75 72.28
N SER A 1123 81.83 -2.63 71.59
CA SER A 1123 82.24 -2.48 70.19
C SER A 1123 83.17 -1.27 70.09
N VAL A 1124 84.24 -1.43 69.34
CA VAL A 1124 85.21 -0.38 69.01
C VAL A 1124 85.21 -0.23 67.50
N THR A 1125 84.97 0.97 67.01
CA THR A 1125 85.05 1.32 65.59
C THR A 1125 86.48 1.77 65.30
N ALA A 1126 87.19 1.08 64.41
CA ALA A 1126 88.55 1.40 64.00
C ALA A 1126 88.55 1.80 62.53
N GLY A 1127 89.09 2.96 62.17
CA GLY A 1127 89.14 3.37 60.78
C GLY A 1127 90.35 4.22 60.42
N ILE A 1128 90.56 4.43 59.12
CA ILE A 1128 91.50 5.37 58.52
C ILE A 1128 90.65 6.34 57.70
N SER A 1129 90.69 7.63 58.06
CA SER A 1129 89.93 8.68 57.39
C SER A 1129 90.50 9.01 56.00
N SER A 1130 89.79 9.82 55.21
CA SER A 1130 90.18 10.24 53.84
C SER A 1130 91.46 11.07 53.77
N ARG A 1131 92.09 11.33 54.92
CA ARG A 1131 93.39 11.99 55.09
C ARG A 1131 94.51 11.04 55.53
N GLY A 1132 94.23 9.74 55.64
CA GLY A 1132 95.20 8.73 56.10
C GLY A 1132 95.38 8.66 57.61
N GLU A 1133 94.47 9.25 58.40
CA GLU A 1133 94.56 9.27 59.88
C GLU A 1133 93.80 8.09 60.48
N PHE A 1134 94.51 7.26 61.27
CA PHE A 1134 93.92 6.14 61.99
C PHE A 1134 93.18 6.60 63.26
N TYR A 1135 91.93 6.20 63.43
CA TYR A 1135 91.09 6.47 64.59
C TYR A 1135 90.50 5.19 65.18
N LEU A 1136 90.24 5.22 66.48
CA LEU A 1136 89.55 4.19 67.26
C LEU A 1136 88.51 4.91 68.13
N GLU A 1137 87.22 4.63 67.92
CA GLU A 1137 86.08 5.16 68.67
C GLU A 1137 85.32 4.09 69.45
#